data_AF-A0A267GJ38-F1
#
_entry.id   AF-A0A267GJ38-F1
#
_cell.length_a   1.000
_cell.length_b   1.000
_cell.length_c   1.000
_cell.angle_alpha   90.00
_cell.angle_beta   90.00
_cell.angle_gamma   90.00
#
_symmetry.space_group_name_H-M   'P 1'
#
loop_
_entity.id
_entity.type
_entity.pdbx_description
1 polymer ?
#
loop_
_entity_poly.entity_id
_entity_poly.type
_entity_poly.pdbx_seq_one_letter_code
_entity_poly.pdbx_strand_id
1 'polypeptide(L)'
;MNGSHYLTTLKATDGDLPTTANGRVSYSIQSGAQGKFTINDTTGDLYTTAAATFDYDVQPVYVLNVVAEDNGSPRLQAVLKVNVHVIDTNNRFPYFLMNPKLVQVYENTPVGSFVTQMTAMDQDSASQLNFTVLSTVYKRLDGTVTTSNATLFNLSPTSANVTVLNKLNRDIVSEVTMLVHVADLNATSPQTATATLIIAILDVNDRAPEFVRPWTLSNPYYNMSIDEEQPIGSFVVVLTATDPDGPLSGYYIVNDPLSAFSISSSGTVTLRGRLDFEAVEATNFTVVAVDSGVPRLSATATVSITLNNINDMSPIVQQSQYQFSLVETYGPAPSTPLSGLNRFLGVVNASDADKGDYGRVTFQLADPRFFLVPSANGAEVYANGTAYFDREVTNQIVLQLQVSDSPANPTVRRFVSAPVYVQILDVNDNAPRFLVPDYYATVGNNAPIGTLFVSVLATDIDINNTLTYSLQPSANSDLFAMNSSSGQLTSTQSLTTKAGNMLLTGVVSDGVHNATCSIHITILESSRTPPVWVSPSSDNNTLQVLEEQYLGLIITRLQARADNSSSAEVARLTYGILYGDAFVDETPQFKVNPVTGVLTANIIFDRERQDQYLLNLAVRDGRTPPLESRLFVMVQILDVDDNKPVFDRSNYAFSVAESVSVNTSVGTVRATDLDIGVNAIIRYSIVLGNTGNAFRIDAVTGEIFVNSPLDRETTADYSLQVGSGSAGSSSVASVVTVNISIGDVNDNVPAFSQPIFSASLPYDSQFGSLIVRVSAADPDYGDNALVAFSVADDRGLMSIDSAGRVTLVSLPTSSSTTPATARLSAWNPVRASAISSATLRVWFTSSAEVAVLTVTQTPDWVSQHLDMYRTQLVAITNTSNVFITSVRYHLSKDGEPDLTRTDLLVTASRPDLTLYSGPELSKLVLSAMSSGDSAANLRFLKLQDASGASDPGAAGDVDLSLPAIAACVVLAVVLLAALGFAIAMYCMQKSLAARCAAQAGANHLQFLNIQGMQKHNMAYDESTIVG
;
A
#
# COMPACT_ATOMS: atom_id res chain seq x y z
N MET A 1 97.00 -11.68 45.88
CA MET A 1 98.42 -11.99 45.66
C MET A 1 98.96 -12.58 46.97
N ASN A 2 99.73 -13.68 46.94
CA ASN A 2 100.33 -14.26 48.15
C ASN A 2 101.77 -13.78 48.30
N GLY A 3 102.06 -13.09 49.40
CA GLY A 3 103.36 -12.53 49.74
C GLY A 3 103.22 -11.35 50.70
N SER A 4 104.20 -11.13 51.58
CA SER A 4 104.27 -9.91 52.37
C SER A 4 104.60 -8.72 51.47
N HIS A 5 103.71 -7.75 51.35
CA HIS A 5 103.91 -6.57 50.51
C HIS A 5 104.41 -5.40 51.34
N TYR A 6 105.49 -4.76 50.89
CA TYR A 6 106.00 -3.54 51.51
C TYR A 6 105.01 -2.40 51.31
N LEU A 7 104.71 -1.65 52.38
CA LEU A 7 103.82 -0.49 52.35
C LEU A 7 104.60 0.81 52.44
N THR A 8 105.37 0.99 53.53
CA THR A 8 106.13 2.22 53.80
C THR A 8 107.16 2.00 54.91
N THR A 9 108.06 2.96 55.15
CA THR A 9 109.02 2.95 56.27
C THR A 9 108.74 4.09 57.22
N LEU A 10 108.61 3.78 58.51
CA LEU A 10 108.43 4.76 59.57
C LEU A 10 109.77 5.07 60.23
N LYS A 11 110.04 6.34 60.51
CA LYS A 11 111.27 6.79 61.17
C LYS A 11 110.95 7.66 62.38
N ALA A 12 111.60 7.34 63.49
CA ALA A 12 111.61 8.08 64.73
C ALA A 12 113.07 8.27 65.18
N THR A 13 113.34 9.36 65.89
CA THR A 13 114.68 9.74 66.35
C THR A 13 114.65 9.98 67.85
N ASP A 14 115.64 9.45 68.55
CA ASP A 14 115.88 9.75 69.97
C ASP A 14 116.84 10.93 70.14
N GLY A 15 116.77 11.64 71.27
CA GLY A 15 117.63 12.78 71.57
C GLY A 15 119.05 12.40 72.02
N ASP A 16 119.25 11.16 72.50
CA ASP A 16 120.55 10.62 72.89
C ASP A 16 121.34 10.10 71.67
N LEU A 17 122.68 10.00 71.81
CA LEU A 17 123.54 9.52 70.71
C LEU A 17 123.22 8.05 70.34
N PRO A 18 122.97 7.74 69.05
CA PRO A 18 122.48 6.42 68.60
C PRO A 18 123.47 5.26 68.78
N THR A 19 124.71 5.53 69.18
CA THR A 19 125.73 4.52 69.51
C THR A 19 125.71 4.08 70.97
N THR A 20 124.89 4.72 71.81
CA THR A 20 124.68 4.33 73.21
C THR A 20 123.48 3.38 73.32
N ALA A 21 123.50 2.46 74.30
CA ALA A 21 122.43 1.47 74.47
C ALA A 21 121.04 2.12 74.70
N ASN A 22 121.00 3.36 75.18
CA ASN A 22 119.76 4.10 75.44
C ASN A 22 119.16 4.71 74.16
N GLY A 23 119.98 5.23 73.23
CA GLY A 23 119.52 5.96 72.03
C GLY A 23 119.03 5.07 70.86
N ARG A 24 118.88 3.76 71.05
CA ARG A 24 118.37 2.84 70.01
C ARG A 24 116.84 2.77 70.07
N VAL A 25 116.18 3.13 68.98
CA VAL A 25 114.71 3.11 68.84
C VAL A 25 114.23 1.77 68.27
N SER A 26 113.19 1.20 68.87
CA SER A 26 112.48 0.02 68.35
C SER A 26 111.04 0.32 67.99
N TYR A 27 110.54 -0.26 66.90
CA TYR A 27 109.17 -0.04 66.39
C TYR A 27 108.26 -1.25 66.67
N SER A 28 107.02 -0.99 67.06
CA SER A 28 105.99 -2.02 67.18
C SER A 28 104.61 -1.47 66.81
N ILE A 29 103.69 -2.34 66.37
CA ILE A 29 102.29 -1.94 66.14
C ILE A 29 101.52 -2.23 67.43
N GLN A 30 101.08 -1.19 68.13
CA GLN A 30 100.35 -1.29 69.38
C GLN A 30 98.90 -1.73 69.17
N SER A 31 98.24 -1.25 68.10
CA SER A 31 96.88 -1.65 67.78
C SER A 31 96.54 -1.40 66.31
N GLY A 32 95.51 -2.07 65.81
CA GLY A 32 94.99 -1.88 64.45
C GLY A 32 95.55 -2.84 63.39
N ALA A 33 96.62 -3.58 63.72
CA ALA A 33 97.24 -4.54 62.79
C ALA A 33 96.30 -5.67 62.37
N GLN A 34 95.40 -6.11 63.26
CA GLN A 34 94.44 -7.21 63.04
C GLN A 34 95.06 -8.49 62.39
N GLY A 35 96.33 -8.76 62.66
CA GLY A 35 97.07 -9.86 62.03
C GLY A 35 97.39 -9.68 60.54
N LYS A 36 97.00 -8.56 59.92
CA LYS A 36 97.19 -8.26 58.50
C LYS A 36 98.42 -7.41 58.21
N PHE A 37 99.00 -6.77 59.22
CA PHE A 37 100.18 -5.91 59.10
C PHE A 37 101.25 -6.31 60.10
N THR A 38 102.52 -6.17 59.71
CA THR A 38 103.70 -6.38 60.56
C THR A 38 104.70 -5.27 60.32
N ILE A 39 105.48 -4.90 61.34
CA ILE A 39 106.54 -3.89 61.23
C ILE A 39 107.88 -4.49 61.65
N ASN A 40 108.93 -4.15 60.92
CA ASN A 40 110.28 -4.47 61.32
C ASN A 40 110.70 -3.58 62.49
N ASP A 41 111.10 -4.21 63.60
CA ASP A 41 111.37 -3.55 64.87
C ASP A 41 112.63 -2.68 64.86
N THR A 42 113.54 -2.86 63.90
CA THR A 42 114.79 -2.10 63.80
C THR A 42 114.80 -1.11 62.65
N THR A 43 114.13 -1.40 61.54
CA THR A 43 114.11 -0.50 60.36
C THR A 43 112.86 0.39 60.28
N GLY A 44 111.78 0.00 60.96
CA GLY A 44 110.48 0.68 60.86
C GLY A 44 109.72 0.38 59.56
N ASP A 45 110.17 -0.59 58.76
CA ASP A 45 109.49 -1.01 57.53
C ASP A 45 108.18 -1.74 57.83
N LEU A 46 107.07 -1.21 57.34
CA LEU A 46 105.72 -1.75 57.51
C LEU A 46 105.34 -2.60 56.28
N TYR A 47 104.91 -3.83 56.53
CA TYR A 47 104.49 -4.80 55.53
C TYR A 47 103.09 -5.33 55.81
N THR A 48 102.42 -5.84 54.79
CA THR A 48 101.31 -6.79 54.99
C THR A 48 101.85 -8.17 55.38
N THR A 49 101.07 -8.95 56.13
CA THR A 49 101.40 -10.35 56.40
C THR A 49 101.09 -11.21 55.18
N ALA A 50 101.82 -12.32 54.99
CA ALA A 50 101.68 -13.17 53.81
C ALA A 50 100.29 -13.82 53.65
N ALA A 51 99.50 -13.87 54.74
CA ALA A 51 98.14 -14.40 54.76
C ALA A 51 97.05 -13.31 54.80
N ALA A 52 97.42 -12.04 54.66
CA ALA A 52 96.47 -10.94 54.72
C ALA A 52 95.56 -10.93 53.47
N THR A 53 94.26 -11.09 53.67
CA THR A 53 93.23 -10.80 52.66
C THR A 53 92.57 -9.46 52.97
N PHE A 54 92.34 -8.66 51.93
CA PHE A 54 91.69 -7.36 52.04
C PHE A 54 90.40 -7.39 51.22
N ASP A 55 89.32 -6.91 51.83
CA ASP A 55 88.01 -6.79 51.22
C ASP A 55 87.54 -5.37 51.48
N TYR A 56 87.34 -4.61 50.40
CA TYR A 56 86.96 -3.21 50.45
C TYR A 56 85.57 -3.03 51.06
N ASP A 57 84.62 -3.89 50.70
CA ASP A 57 83.22 -3.85 51.15
C ASP A 57 83.09 -4.09 52.65
N VAL A 58 84.04 -4.84 53.22
CA VAL A 58 84.05 -5.16 54.66
C VAL A 58 84.80 -4.09 55.46
N GLN A 59 85.99 -3.68 55.01
CA GLN A 59 86.78 -2.69 55.73
C GLN A 59 87.70 -1.90 54.78
N PRO A 60 87.31 -0.68 54.37
CA PRO A 60 88.03 0.10 53.36
C PRO A 60 89.29 0.79 53.90
N VAL A 61 89.42 0.95 55.23
CA VAL A 61 90.59 1.60 55.86
C VAL A 61 90.99 0.87 57.15
N TYR A 62 92.29 0.63 57.29
CA TYR A 62 92.91 0.13 58.53
C TYR A 62 93.74 1.25 59.16
N VAL A 63 93.49 1.54 60.43
CA VAL A 63 94.21 2.58 61.19
C VAL A 63 95.16 1.91 62.19
N LEU A 64 96.46 1.99 61.93
CA LEU A 64 97.50 1.38 62.75
C LEU A 64 98.06 2.42 63.72
N ASN A 65 98.07 2.12 65.02
CA ASN A 65 98.83 2.88 66.00
C ASN A 65 100.20 2.22 66.13
N VAL A 66 101.23 2.85 65.56
CA VAL A 66 102.61 2.38 65.62
C VAL A 66 103.34 3.16 66.70
N VAL A 67 104.05 2.44 67.55
CA VAL A 67 104.84 3.00 68.65
C VAL A 67 106.31 2.83 68.34
N ALA A 68 107.08 3.90 68.54
CA ALA A 68 108.53 3.90 68.54
C ALA A 68 109.01 4.17 69.97
N GLU A 69 109.78 3.25 70.55
CA GLU A 69 110.26 3.32 71.93
C GLU A 69 111.79 3.39 71.96
N ASP A 70 112.35 4.20 72.86
CA ASP A 70 113.77 4.15 73.20
C ASP A 70 114.10 2.93 74.09
N ASN A 71 115.39 2.70 74.36
CA ASN A 71 115.85 1.64 75.25
C ASN A 71 116.31 2.17 76.62
N GLY A 72 115.91 3.39 77.01
CA GLY A 72 116.24 4.02 78.28
C GLY A 72 115.52 3.41 79.50
N SER A 73 115.81 3.92 80.69
CA SER A 73 115.07 3.58 81.93
C SER A 73 114.79 4.84 82.75
N PRO A 74 113.54 5.33 82.80
CA PRO A 74 112.34 4.78 82.15
C PRO A 74 112.36 4.93 80.61
N ARG A 75 111.67 4.03 79.88
CA ARG A 75 111.54 4.11 78.42
C ARG A 75 110.56 5.19 78.00
N LEU A 76 110.91 6.01 77.01
CA LEU A 76 109.98 6.96 76.39
C LEU A 76 109.49 6.45 75.03
N GLN A 77 108.24 6.79 74.70
CA GLN A 77 107.58 6.30 73.50
C GLN A 77 106.90 7.43 72.73
N ALA A 78 106.96 7.36 71.39
CA ALA A 78 106.20 8.19 70.47
C ALA A 78 105.22 7.32 69.67
N VAL A 79 103.98 7.79 69.51
CA VAL A 79 102.93 7.05 68.80
C VAL A 79 102.54 7.79 67.52
N LEU A 80 102.53 7.08 66.39
CA LEU A 80 102.10 7.57 65.09
C LEU A 80 100.91 6.74 64.56
N LYS A 81 99.87 7.42 64.08
CA LYS A 81 98.75 6.80 63.38
C LYS A 81 99.03 6.69 61.89
N VAL A 82 98.92 5.48 61.34
CA VAL A 82 99.07 5.19 59.91
C VAL A 82 97.75 4.66 59.36
N ASN A 83 97.17 5.36 58.38
CA ASN A 83 95.96 4.92 57.70
C ASN A 83 96.33 4.17 56.41
N VAL A 84 95.94 2.91 56.33
CA VAL A 84 96.11 2.07 55.14
C VAL A 84 94.76 1.93 54.46
N HIS A 85 94.63 2.46 53.24
CA HIS A 85 93.41 2.38 52.44
C HIS A 85 93.44 1.11 51.56
N VAL A 86 92.38 0.32 51.61
CA VAL A 86 92.13 -0.78 50.67
C VAL A 86 91.52 -0.18 49.39
N ILE A 87 91.91 -0.69 48.23
CA ILE A 87 91.37 -0.26 46.93
C ILE A 87 90.32 -1.28 46.49
N ASP A 88 89.15 -0.80 46.08
CA ASP A 88 88.04 -1.62 45.57
C ASP A 88 88.35 -2.23 44.18
N THR A 89 87.76 -3.37 43.86
CA THR A 89 87.88 -4.06 42.55
C THR A 89 86.53 -4.44 41.98
N ASN A 90 86.25 -4.03 40.74
CA ASN A 90 84.98 -4.22 40.01
C ASN A 90 84.60 -5.71 39.87
N ASN A 91 83.57 -6.18 40.59
CA ASN A 91 83.28 -7.61 40.76
C ASN A 91 81.79 -8.01 40.79
N ARG A 92 80.83 -7.09 40.56
CA ARG A 92 79.39 -7.41 40.44
C ARG A 92 78.88 -7.31 38.99
N PHE A 93 77.81 -8.04 38.67
CA PHE A 93 77.26 -8.06 37.31
C PHE A 93 76.16 -6.99 37.12
N PRO A 94 76.06 -6.37 35.94
CA PRO A 94 74.94 -5.48 35.62
C PRO A 94 73.63 -6.26 35.44
N TYR A 95 72.48 -5.63 35.68
CA TYR A 95 71.14 -6.23 35.44
C TYR A 95 70.11 -5.20 34.94
N PHE A 96 69.12 -5.64 34.17
CA PHE A 96 68.02 -4.78 33.69
C PHE A 96 66.89 -4.67 34.70
N LEU A 97 66.29 -3.48 34.82
CA LEU A 97 65.15 -3.24 35.74
C LEU A 97 63.84 -3.90 35.29
N MET A 98 63.67 -4.13 33.97
CA MET A 98 62.49 -4.76 33.38
C MET A 98 62.91 -5.73 32.28
N ASN A 99 62.49 -6.99 32.38
CA ASN A 99 62.74 -8.02 31.37
C ASN A 99 61.60 -9.06 31.34
N PRO A 100 60.80 -9.17 30.26
CA PRO A 100 60.86 -8.37 29.04
C PRO A 100 60.31 -6.94 29.26
N LYS A 101 60.69 -6.01 28.37
CA LYS A 101 60.11 -4.66 28.28
C LYS A 101 59.19 -4.57 27.05
N LEU A 102 57.95 -4.11 27.24
CA LEU A 102 56.93 -3.98 26.21
C LEU A 102 56.63 -2.51 25.92
N VAL A 103 56.59 -2.12 24.64
CA VAL A 103 56.30 -0.75 24.20
C VAL A 103 55.46 -0.77 22.93
N GLN A 104 54.64 0.26 22.72
CA GLN A 104 53.85 0.46 21.50
C GLN A 104 54.30 1.74 20.78
N VAL A 105 54.29 1.73 19.46
CA VAL A 105 54.63 2.88 18.60
C VAL A 105 53.74 2.90 17.37
N TYR A 106 53.25 4.07 16.94
CA TYR A 106 52.45 4.17 15.71
C TYR A 106 53.35 4.15 14.46
N GLU A 107 52.87 3.59 13.35
CA GLU A 107 53.67 3.48 12.12
C GLU A 107 54.03 4.84 11.49
N ASN A 108 53.24 5.89 11.76
CA ASN A 108 53.54 7.25 11.31
C ASN A 108 54.55 8.00 12.21
N THR A 109 55.08 7.35 13.25
CA THR A 109 56.04 7.97 14.17
C THR A 109 57.28 8.44 13.39
N PRO A 110 57.64 9.74 13.44
CA PRO A 110 58.75 10.27 12.66
C PRO A 110 60.10 9.60 12.97
N VAL A 111 60.97 9.49 11.96
CA VAL A 111 62.35 9.02 12.15
C VAL A 111 63.09 9.93 13.13
N GLY A 112 63.82 9.34 14.07
CA GLY A 112 64.52 10.02 15.16
C GLY A 112 63.70 10.17 16.45
N SER A 113 62.41 9.81 16.43
CA SER A 113 61.56 9.90 17.63
C SER A 113 62.03 8.94 18.73
N PHE A 114 61.99 9.42 19.97
CA PHE A 114 62.25 8.60 21.15
C PHE A 114 61.09 7.62 21.40
N VAL A 115 61.41 6.34 21.56
CA VAL A 115 60.43 5.26 21.79
C VAL A 115 60.47 4.84 23.26
N THR A 116 61.65 4.50 23.76
CA THR A 116 61.83 4.09 25.16
C THR A 116 63.31 4.14 25.53
N GLN A 117 63.64 3.95 26.81
CA GLN A 117 65.01 3.79 27.28
C GLN A 117 65.19 2.43 27.97
N MET A 118 66.22 1.68 27.61
CA MET A 118 66.58 0.47 28.35
C MET A 118 67.36 0.85 29.61
N THR A 119 66.93 0.40 30.79
CA THR A 119 67.60 0.76 32.04
C THR A 119 68.23 -0.46 32.66
N ALA A 120 69.55 -0.42 32.81
CA ALA A 120 70.33 -1.39 33.56
C ALA A 120 71.08 -0.68 34.71
N MET A 121 71.32 -1.41 35.79
CA MET A 121 72.08 -0.95 36.95
C MET A 121 73.25 -1.89 37.20
N ASP A 122 74.34 -1.32 37.68
CA ASP A 122 75.47 -2.03 38.24
C ASP A 122 75.76 -1.41 39.62
N GLN A 123 76.09 -2.25 40.59
CA GLN A 123 76.24 -1.85 41.99
C GLN A 123 77.64 -1.31 42.30
N ASP A 124 78.59 -1.40 41.37
CA ASP A 124 79.97 -0.97 41.59
C ASP A 124 80.16 0.54 41.30
N SER A 125 80.89 1.23 42.19
CA SER A 125 81.02 2.70 42.25
C SER A 125 81.66 3.36 41.02
N ALA A 126 82.25 2.57 40.12
CA ALA A 126 82.98 3.01 38.93
C ALA A 126 82.53 2.30 37.64
N SER A 127 81.34 1.69 37.64
CA SER A 127 80.80 0.97 36.48
C SER A 127 80.52 1.88 35.28
N GLN A 128 80.84 1.41 34.06
CA GLN A 128 80.52 2.10 32.81
C GLN A 128 79.77 1.15 31.87
N LEU A 129 78.45 1.32 31.80
CA LEU A 129 77.58 0.44 31.03
C LEU A 129 77.53 0.82 29.54
N ASN A 130 77.65 -0.20 28.68
CA ASN A 130 77.53 -0.09 27.24
C ASN A 130 76.49 -1.07 26.70
N PHE A 131 75.53 -0.56 25.94
CA PHE A 131 74.39 -1.31 25.43
C PHE A 131 74.57 -1.65 23.95
N THR A 132 74.27 -2.90 23.58
CA THR A 132 74.31 -3.40 22.20
C THR A 132 73.10 -4.27 21.91
N VAL A 133 72.70 -4.38 20.65
CA VAL A 133 71.65 -5.31 20.21
C VAL A 133 72.31 -6.57 19.66
N LEU A 134 72.00 -7.74 20.23
CA LEU A 134 72.55 -9.03 19.78
C LEU A 134 71.76 -9.60 18.60
N SER A 135 70.43 -9.48 18.64
CA SER A 135 69.55 -9.93 17.57
C SER A 135 68.27 -9.11 17.52
N THR A 136 67.68 -9.02 16.32
CA THR A 136 66.37 -8.42 16.10
C THR A 136 65.52 -9.38 15.28
N VAL A 137 64.28 -9.56 15.70
CA VAL A 137 63.30 -10.45 15.09
C VAL A 137 62.07 -9.62 14.69
N TYR A 138 61.59 -9.83 13.47
CA TYR A 138 60.45 -9.12 12.89
C TYR A 138 59.28 -10.08 12.70
N LYS A 139 58.10 -9.68 13.17
CA LYS A 139 56.87 -10.45 13.01
C LYS A 139 55.87 -9.68 12.15
N ARG A 140 55.34 -10.34 11.12
CA ARG A 140 54.29 -9.80 10.24
C ARG A 140 52.89 -10.03 10.83
N LEU A 141 51.89 -9.36 10.26
CA LEU A 141 50.49 -9.53 10.66
C LEU A 141 49.99 -10.97 10.54
N ASP A 142 50.45 -11.72 9.52
CA ASP A 142 50.11 -13.13 9.30
C ASP A 142 50.80 -14.10 10.30
N GLY A 143 51.56 -13.57 11.25
CA GLY A 143 52.31 -14.33 12.26
C GLY A 143 53.67 -14.85 11.79
N THR A 144 54.07 -14.62 10.54
CA THR A 144 55.42 -15.03 10.06
C THR A 144 56.52 -14.24 10.75
N VAL A 145 57.57 -14.95 11.15
CA VAL A 145 58.72 -14.42 11.89
C VAL A 145 59.96 -14.50 11.01
N THR A 146 60.67 -13.38 10.86
CA THR A 146 61.90 -13.29 10.04
C THR A 146 63.02 -12.60 10.81
N THR A 147 64.26 -12.98 10.51
CA THR A 147 65.47 -12.29 10.96
C THR A 147 66.03 -11.50 9.78
N SER A 148 66.18 -10.19 9.93
CA SER A 148 66.69 -9.28 8.87
C SER A 148 67.82 -8.43 9.42
N ASN A 149 68.79 -8.10 8.57
CA ASN A 149 69.90 -7.20 8.90
C ASN A 149 69.50 -5.71 8.87
N ALA A 150 68.32 -5.37 8.33
CA ALA A 150 67.81 -4.00 8.36
C ALA A 150 67.24 -3.72 9.76
N THR A 151 67.67 -2.64 10.41
CA THR A 151 67.23 -2.24 11.76
C THR A 151 66.16 -1.13 11.68
N LEU A 152 64.95 -1.37 12.19
CA LEU A 152 63.90 -0.35 12.26
C LEU A 152 64.11 0.65 13.41
N PHE A 153 64.81 0.22 14.46
CA PHE A 153 65.10 1.01 15.65
C PHE A 153 66.61 1.07 15.89
N ASN A 154 67.06 2.18 16.45
CA ASN A 154 68.43 2.39 16.90
C ASN A 154 68.47 2.36 18.43
N LEU A 155 69.51 1.74 19.00
CA LEU A 155 69.78 1.75 20.44
C LEU A 155 71.09 2.50 20.69
N SER A 156 71.02 3.58 21.49
CA SER A 156 72.20 4.33 21.89
C SER A 156 73.06 3.50 22.86
N PRO A 157 74.37 3.32 22.58
CA PRO A 157 75.22 2.48 23.43
C PRO A 157 75.47 3.03 24.83
N THR A 158 75.37 4.35 25.04
CA THR A 158 75.67 5.00 26.33
C THR A 158 74.43 5.48 27.07
N SER A 159 73.44 6.02 26.34
CA SER A 159 72.19 6.50 26.97
C SER A 159 71.11 5.42 27.04
N ALA A 160 71.28 4.32 26.31
CA ALA A 160 70.30 3.24 26.19
C ALA A 160 68.93 3.67 25.62
N ASN A 161 68.86 4.87 25.01
CA ASN A 161 67.68 5.35 24.33
C ASN A 161 67.45 4.57 23.04
N VAL A 162 66.21 4.13 22.85
CA VAL A 162 65.72 3.50 21.63
C VAL A 162 64.95 4.53 20.83
N THR A 163 65.37 4.76 19.58
CA THR A 163 64.75 5.72 18.67
C THR A 163 64.36 5.07 17.35
N VAL A 164 63.35 5.61 16.68
CA VAL A 164 62.97 5.17 15.32
C VAL A 164 64.11 5.50 14.35
N LEU A 165 64.61 4.49 13.62
CA LEU A 165 65.72 4.66 12.68
C LEU A 165 65.24 4.76 11.22
N ASN A 166 64.19 4.02 10.87
CA ASN A 166 63.62 3.98 9.53
C ASN A 166 62.09 4.15 9.61
N LYS A 167 61.47 4.60 8.50
CA LYS A 167 60.01 4.75 8.43
C LYS A 167 59.35 3.40 8.76
N LEU A 168 58.41 3.42 9.69
CA LEU A 168 57.66 2.23 10.09
C LEU A 168 56.51 2.02 9.10
N ASN A 169 56.12 0.76 8.92
CA ASN A 169 54.96 0.35 8.12
C ASN A 169 54.44 -0.95 8.73
N ARG A 170 53.21 -0.91 9.24
CA ARG A 170 52.62 -2.03 9.96
C ARG A 170 52.28 -3.21 9.04
N ASP A 171 51.88 -2.95 7.79
CA ASP A 171 51.60 -3.99 6.79
C ASP A 171 52.80 -4.90 6.52
N ILE A 172 54.02 -4.36 6.66
CA ILE A 172 55.26 -5.11 6.45
C ILE A 172 55.74 -5.76 7.75
N VAL A 173 55.63 -5.08 8.89
CA VAL A 173 56.07 -5.55 10.22
C VAL A 173 55.10 -5.06 11.29
N SER A 174 54.48 -5.99 12.00
CA SER A 174 53.55 -5.71 13.11
C SER A 174 54.23 -5.62 14.48
N GLU A 175 55.35 -6.32 14.67
CA GLU A 175 56.06 -6.39 15.95
C GLU A 175 57.56 -6.61 15.74
N VAL A 176 58.36 -5.94 16.56
CA VAL A 176 59.83 -6.04 16.56
C VAL A 176 60.31 -6.47 17.94
N THR A 177 61.02 -7.59 18.00
CA THR A 177 61.64 -8.09 19.23
C THR A 177 63.16 -7.94 19.14
N MET A 178 63.75 -7.14 20.03
CA MET A 178 65.19 -6.93 20.14
C MET A 178 65.75 -7.62 21.39
N LEU A 179 66.81 -8.41 21.22
CA LEU A 179 67.61 -8.93 22.33
C LEU A 179 68.73 -7.92 22.64
N VAL A 180 68.57 -7.17 23.72
CA VAL A 180 69.50 -6.14 24.17
C VAL A 180 70.50 -6.76 25.14
N HIS A 181 71.76 -6.40 24.98
CA HIS A 181 72.89 -6.80 25.81
C HIS A 181 73.52 -5.57 26.44
N VAL A 182 73.90 -5.65 27.71
CA VAL A 182 74.66 -4.62 28.42
C VAL A 182 75.95 -5.22 28.94
N ALA A 183 77.06 -4.49 28.80
CA ALA A 183 78.36 -4.85 29.34
C ALA A 183 78.90 -3.71 30.20
N ASP A 184 79.51 -4.05 31.34
CA ASP A 184 80.35 -3.10 32.07
C ASP A 184 81.76 -3.08 31.46
N LEU A 185 82.16 -1.91 30.94
CA LEU A 185 83.45 -1.71 30.27
C LEU A 185 84.63 -1.58 31.23
N ASN A 186 84.40 -1.35 32.52
CA ASN A 186 85.46 -1.18 33.53
C ASN A 186 85.80 -2.47 34.28
N ALA A 187 85.10 -3.58 33.97
CA ALA A 187 85.37 -4.89 34.54
C ALA A 187 86.58 -5.57 33.89
N THR A 188 87.50 -6.11 34.70
CA THR A 188 88.67 -6.88 34.21
C THR A 188 88.32 -8.23 33.59
N SER A 189 87.09 -8.70 33.79
CA SER A 189 86.47 -9.87 33.15
C SER A 189 85.09 -9.46 32.62
N PRO A 190 84.65 -9.91 31.43
CA PRO A 190 83.38 -9.45 30.86
C PRO A 190 82.20 -9.73 31.79
N GLN A 191 81.60 -8.68 32.33
CA GLN A 191 80.36 -8.75 33.11
C GLN A 191 79.22 -8.21 32.27
N THR A 192 78.24 -9.07 32.00
CA THR A 192 77.20 -8.79 31.01
C THR A 192 75.84 -9.29 31.45
N ALA A 193 74.78 -8.63 31.00
CA ALA A 193 73.41 -9.11 31.09
C ALA A 193 72.63 -8.89 29.78
N THR A 194 71.53 -9.61 29.62
CA THR A 194 70.64 -9.49 28.46
C THR A 194 69.18 -9.27 28.88
N ALA A 195 68.41 -8.57 28.04
CA ALA A 195 66.98 -8.38 28.19
C ALA A 195 66.28 -8.30 26.83
N THR A 196 65.00 -8.68 26.80
CA THR A 196 64.17 -8.63 25.60
C THR A 196 63.31 -7.36 25.59
N LEU A 197 63.37 -6.60 24.49
CA LEU A 197 62.49 -5.45 24.22
C LEU A 197 61.54 -5.82 23.07
N ILE A 198 60.24 -5.78 23.32
CA ILE A 198 59.18 -6.05 22.35
C ILE A 198 58.49 -4.73 22.03
N ILE A 199 58.51 -4.33 20.76
CA ILE A 199 57.87 -3.13 20.24
C ILE A 199 56.75 -3.55 19.29
N ALA A 200 55.50 -3.30 19.68
CA ALA A 200 54.35 -3.46 18.79
C ALA A 200 54.14 -2.19 17.96
N ILE A 201 54.07 -2.34 16.63
CA ILE A 201 53.76 -1.26 15.71
C ILE A 201 52.24 -1.20 15.56
N LEU A 202 51.66 -0.05 15.91
CA LEU A 202 50.24 0.23 15.79
C LEU A 202 49.94 0.90 14.44
N ASP A 203 48.80 0.52 13.89
CA ASP A 203 48.28 1.04 12.62
C ASP A 203 47.89 2.51 12.75
N VAL A 204 47.92 3.22 11.63
CA VAL A 204 47.32 4.54 11.49
C VAL A 204 46.36 4.47 10.31
N ASN A 205 45.11 4.89 10.54
CA ASN A 205 44.10 4.96 9.48
C ASN A 205 44.46 6.07 8.48
N ASP A 206 45.12 5.71 7.39
CA ASP A 206 45.73 6.63 6.43
C ASP A 206 45.22 6.47 5.00
N ARG A 207 44.31 5.52 4.76
CA ARG A 207 43.54 5.33 3.53
C ARG A 207 42.05 5.39 3.81
N ALA A 208 41.33 6.02 2.89
CA ALA A 208 39.88 6.09 2.95
C ALA A 208 39.24 4.83 2.32
N PRO A 209 37.97 4.53 2.65
CA PRO A 209 37.19 3.53 1.96
C PRO A 209 37.15 3.75 0.45
N GLU A 210 37.05 2.69 -0.34
CA GLU A 210 36.84 2.77 -1.78
C GLU A 210 35.59 1.99 -2.20
N PHE A 211 34.66 2.65 -2.88
CA PHE A 211 33.52 1.99 -3.51
C PHE A 211 33.95 1.17 -4.73
N VAL A 212 33.37 -0.03 -4.88
CA VAL A 212 33.56 -0.88 -6.06
C VAL A 212 32.93 -0.18 -7.25
N ARG A 213 33.75 0.22 -8.23
CA ARG A 213 33.32 1.04 -9.37
C ARG A 213 32.70 0.20 -10.50
N PRO A 214 31.39 0.29 -10.77
CA PRO A 214 30.85 -0.02 -12.09
C PRO A 214 30.97 1.14 -13.09
N TRP A 215 31.48 2.30 -12.66
CA TRP A 215 31.41 3.58 -13.38
C TRP A 215 32.77 4.00 -13.99
N THR A 216 32.75 4.72 -15.11
CA THR A 216 33.96 5.14 -15.85
C THR A 216 34.38 6.56 -15.47
N LEU A 217 35.60 6.99 -15.83
CA LEU A 217 36.02 8.40 -15.68
C LEU A 217 35.08 9.38 -16.42
N SER A 218 34.35 8.91 -17.42
CA SER A 218 33.36 9.67 -18.19
C SER A 218 31.94 9.66 -17.61
N ASN A 219 31.62 8.72 -16.73
CA ASN A 219 30.31 8.64 -16.07
C ASN A 219 30.54 8.19 -14.62
N PRO A 220 30.57 9.10 -13.64
CA PRO A 220 30.91 8.79 -12.25
C PRO A 220 29.71 8.31 -11.40
N TYR A 221 28.60 7.91 -12.01
CA TYR A 221 27.33 7.65 -11.33
C TYR A 221 26.94 6.16 -11.35
N TYR A 222 26.25 5.72 -10.30
CA TYR A 222 25.43 4.51 -10.33
C TYR A 222 24.07 4.86 -10.92
N ASN A 223 23.86 4.55 -12.21
CA ASN A 223 22.61 4.84 -12.88
C ASN A 223 21.60 3.71 -12.66
N MET A 224 20.44 4.04 -12.10
CA MET A 224 19.34 3.14 -11.83
C MET A 224 18.08 3.63 -12.56
N SER A 225 17.24 2.70 -12.98
CA SER A 225 15.90 2.96 -13.49
C SER A 225 14.92 2.25 -12.57
N ILE A 226 13.92 2.95 -12.06
CA ILE A 226 12.93 2.40 -11.14
C ILE A 226 11.57 2.91 -11.58
N ASP A 227 10.55 2.06 -11.56
CA ASP A 227 9.18 2.51 -11.77
C ASP A 227 8.76 3.42 -10.61
N GLU A 228 7.94 4.41 -10.86
CA GLU A 228 7.28 5.17 -9.79
C GLU A 228 6.29 4.30 -9.00
N GLU A 229 5.76 4.83 -7.90
CA GLU A 229 4.78 4.16 -7.03
C GLU A 229 5.22 2.80 -6.45
N GLN A 230 6.52 2.48 -6.55
CA GLN A 230 7.09 1.29 -5.94
C GLN A 230 6.89 1.31 -4.42
N PRO A 231 6.54 0.16 -3.81
CA PRO A 231 6.31 0.08 -2.37
C PRO A 231 7.49 0.59 -1.54
N ILE A 232 7.20 1.21 -0.40
CA ILE A 232 8.22 1.53 0.60
C ILE A 232 8.91 0.23 1.03
N GLY A 233 10.24 0.25 1.09
CA GLY A 233 11.08 -0.92 1.33
C GLY A 233 11.55 -1.62 0.04
N SER A 234 11.04 -1.22 -1.13
CA SER A 234 11.51 -1.75 -2.41
C SER A 234 13.02 -1.55 -2.57
N PHE A 235 13.65 -2.60 -3.10
CA PHE A 235 15.08 -2.63 -3.35
C PHE A 235 15.46 -1.65 -4.47
N VAL A 236 16.50 -0.85 -4.24
CA VAL A 236 17.04 0.08 -5.25
C VAL A 236 18.37 -0.47 -5.78
N VAL A 237 19.40 -0.53 -4.92
CA VAL A 237 20.75 -0.97 -5.31
C VAL A 237 21.53 -1.43 -4.07
N VAL A 238 22.49 -2.34 -4.23
CA VAL A 238 23.51 -2.61 -3.19
C VAL A 238 24.80 -1.91 -3.58
N LEU A 239 25.32 -1.07 -2.69
CA LEU A 239 26.61 -0.43 -2.82
C LEU A 239 27.63 -1.13 -1.92
N THR A 240 28.79 -1.47 -2.49
CA THR A 240 29.88 -2.09 -1.74
C THR A 240 31.09 -1.19 -1.75
N ALA A 241 31.62 -0.91 -0.55
CA ALA A 241 32.91 -0.27 -0.34
C ALA A 241 33.85 -1.20 0.44
N THR A 242 35.14 -1.04 0.19
CA THR A 242 36.22 -1.78 0.87
C THR A 242 37.26 -0.78 1.36
N ASP A 243 37.74 -0.98 2.58
CA ASP A 243 38.80 -0.16 3.15
C ASP A 243 40.07 -1.01 3.36
N PRO A 244 41.24 -0.57 2.86
CA PRO A 244 42.50 -1.31 3.05
C PRO A 244 42.99 -1.42 4.49
N ASP A 245 42.65 -0.46 5.37
CA ASP A 245 43.19 -0.33 6.73
C ASP A 245 42.31 -1.07 7.76
N GLY A 246 41.05 -1.36 7.43
CA GLY A 246 40.17 -2.08 8.36
C GLY A 246 38.70 -2.17 7.97
N PRO A 247 37.81 -2.57 8.91
CA PRO A 247 36.38 -2.67 8.65
C PRO A 247 35.72 -1.29 8.57
N LEU A 248 34.69 -1.19 7.74
CA LEU A 248 33.83 -0.01 7.66
C LEU A 248 33.01 0.19 8.94
N SER A 249 32.87 1.44 9.37
CA SER A 249 31.95 1.83 10.44
C SER A 249 30.49 1.87 9.96
N GLY A 250 30.25 1.99 8.64
CA GLY A 250 28.93 1.92 8.03
C GLY A 250 28.74 2.83 6.83
N TYR A 251 27.49 2.89 6.35
CA TYR A 251 27.05 3.74 5.25
C TYR A 251 25.97 4.71 5.71
N TYR A 252 25.90 5.89 5.09
CA TYR A 252 24.76 6.79 5.21
C TYR A 252 24.54 7.59 3.93
N ILE A 253 23.30 8.04 3.73
CA ILE A 253 22.91 8.87 2.59
C ILE A 253 23.05 10.35 2.98
N VAL A 254 23.56 11.16 2.06
CA VAL A 254 23.58 12.63 2.11
C VAL A 254 23.07 13.18 0.79
N ASN A 255 22.57 14.42 0.82
CA ASN A 255 22.04 15.11 -0.37
C ASN A 255 20.93 14.31 -1.08
N ASP A 256 20.02 13.68 -0.33
CA ASP A 256 18.78 13.12 -0.86
C ASP A 256 17.69 14.22 -0.85
N PRO A 257 17.41 14.86 -1.99
CA PRO A 257 16.47 15.99 -2.04
C PRO A 257 15.02 15.58 -1.75
N LEU A 258 14.67 14.30 -2.00
CA LEU A 258 13.32 13.79 -1.79
C LEU A 258 13.14 13.17 -0.41
N SER A 259 14.23 12.94 0.33
CA SER A 259 14.23 12.14 1.57
C SER A 259 13.59 10.76 1.39
N ALA A 260 13.64 10.24 0.17
CA ALA A 260 12.92 9.06 -0.28
C ALA A 260 13.75 7.78 -0.18
N PHE A 261 15.02 7.85 0.22
CA PHE A 261 15.91 6.69 0.26
C PHE A 261 16.43 6.40 1.67
N SER A 262 16.68 5.12 1.94
CA SER A 262 17.37 4.66 3.15
C SER A 262 18.45 3.66 2.78
N ILE A 263 19.49 3.55 3.61
CA ILE A 263 20.59 2.62 3.40
C ILE A 263 20.86 1.80 4.67
N SER A 264 21.07 0.50 4.51
CA SER A 264 21.47 -0.39 5.61
C SER A 264 22.97 -0.30 5.90
N SER A 265 23.40 -0.85 7.04
CA SER A 265 24.83 -1.00 7.37
C SER A 265 25.59 -1.92 6.40
N SER A 266 24.88 -2.75 5.62
CA SER A 266 25.45 -3.59 4.57
C SER A 266 25.52 -2.92 3.20
N GLY A 267 25.09 -1.65 3.08
CA GLY A 267 25.12 -0.90 1.83
C GLY A 267 23.90 -1.12 0.91
N THR A 268 22.85 -1.78 1.40
CA THR A 268 21.60 -1.97 0.64
C THR A 268 20.75 -0.70 0.70
N VAL A 269 20.45 -0.11 -0.45
CA VAL A 269 19.54 1.04 -0.56
C VAL A 269 18.12 0.55 -0.84
N THR A 270 17.16 1.07 -0.09
CA THR A 270 15.73 0.82 -0.25
C THR A 270 14.94 2.13 -0.25
N LEU A 271 13.75 2.09 -0.84
CA LEU A 271 12.80 3.21 -0.77
C LEU A 271 12.29 3.42 0.66
N ARG A 272 12.29 4.66 1.09
CA ARG A 272 11.72 5.17 2.35
C ARG A 272 10.49 6.05 2.12
N GLY A 273 10.41 6.68 0.94
CA GLY A 273 9.25 7.44 0.47
C GLY A 273 8.84 6.95 -0.90
N ARG A 274 7.58 7.21 -1.28
CA ARG A 274 7.10 6.98 -2.64
C ARG A 274 7.74 7.97 -3.60
N LEU A 275 7.98 7.51 -4.81
CA LEU A 275 8.49 8.31 -5.91
C LEU A 275 7.31 8.51 -6.87
N ASP A 276 7.12 9.75 -7.30
CA ASP A 276 6.03 10.24 -8.14
C ASP A 276 6.71 10.91 -9.34
N PHE A 277 6.49 10.36 -10.53
CA PHE A 277 7.09 10.80 -11.79
C PHE A 277 6.55 12.16 -12.21
N GLU A 278 5.25 12.41 -12.04
CA GLU A 278 4.57 13.68 -12.32
C GLU A 278 5.19 14.81 -11.49
N ALA A 279 5.66 14.52 -10.27
CA ALA A 279 6.40 15.45 -9.44
C ALA A 279 7.87 15.59 -9.86
N VAL A 280 8.60 14.47 -10.05
CA VAL A 280 10.05 14.46 -10.32
C VAL A 280 10.44 13.27 -11.20
N GLU A 281 10.82 13.52 -12.46
CA GLU A 281 11.21 12.46 -13.42
C GLU A 281 12.56 11.79 -13.13
N ALA A 282 13.46 12.48 -12.43
CA ALA A 282 14.79 11.97 -12.10
C ALA A 282 15.33 12.64 -10.84
N THR A 283 16.07 11.87 -10.04
CA THR A 283 16.69 12.35 -8.80
C THR A 283 18.07 11.75 -8.62
N ASN A 284 18.91 12.36 -7.80
CA ASN A 284 20.17 11.79 -7.39
C ASN A 284 20.41 12.01 -5.90
N PHE A 285 21.18 11.12 -5.31
CA PHE A 285 21.64 11.25 -3.93
C PHE A 285 23.07 10.71 -3.79
N THR A 286 23.75 11.14 -2.73
CA THR A 286 25.12 10.73 -2.45
C THR A 286 25.14 9.75 -1.29
N VAL A 287 25.88 8.66 -1.42
CA VAL A 287 26.15 7.71 -0.34
C VAL A 287 27.56 7.91 0.16
N VAL A 288 27.73 7.97 1.47
CA VAL A 288 29.02 8.05 2.15
C VAL A 288 29.31 6.73 2.84
N ALA A 289 30.48 6.15 2.59
CA ALA A 289 31.05 5.05 3.36
C ALA A 289 32.14 5.60 4.29
N VAL A 290 32.12 5.19 5.55
CA VAL A 290 33.07 5.66 6.57
C VAL A 290 33.77 4.48 7.22
N ASP A 291 35.06 4.59 7.43
CA ASP A 291 35.86 3.58 8.13
C ASP A 291 35.70 3.65 9.66
N SER A 292 36.29 2.67 10.35
CA SER A 292 36.31 2.61 11.82
C SER A 292 37.58 3.20 12.45
N GLY A 293 38.48 3.78 11.66
CA GLY A 293 39.80 4.20 12.09
C GLY A 293 39.84 5.60 12.73
N VAL A 294 41.01 5.97 13.26
CA VAL A 294 41.24 7.29 13.85
C VAL A 294 42.50 7.92 13.21
N PRO A 295 42.39 9.06 12.50
CA PRO A 295 41.16 9.81 12.21
C PRO A 295 40.22 9.03 11.28
N ARG A 296 38.91 9.25 11.37
CA ARG A 296 37.94 8.62 10.47
C ARG A 296 38.08 9.21 9.06
N LEU A 297 38.23 8.35 8.06
CA LEU A 297 38.21 8.74 6.65
C LEU A 297 36.93 8.21 5.99
N SER A 298 36.58 8.79 4.85
CA SER A 298 35.33 8.50 4.16
C SER A 298 35.46 8.65 2.67
N ALA A 299 34.66 7.90 1.92
CA ALA A 299 34.46 8.09 0.49
C ALA A 299 32.99 8.25 0.14
N THR A 300 32.74 8.82 -1.04
CA THR A 300 31.39 9.12 -1.52
C THR A 300 31.13 8.52 -2.89
N ALA A 301 29.93 8.02 -3.12
CA ALA A 301 29.41 7.62 -4.42
C ALA A 301 28.08 8.33 -4.71
N THR A 302 27.79 8.65 -5.97
CA THR A 302 26.50 9.27 -6.34
C THR A 302 25.65 8.27 -7.09
N VAL A 303 24.41 8.10 -6.64
CA VAL A 303 23.39 7.28 -7.31
C VAL A 303 22.46 8.22 -8.06
N SER A 304 22.27 7.96 -9.35
CA SER A 304 21.34 8.70 -10.21
C SER A 304 20.18 7.78 -10.56
N ILE A 305 18.96 8.21 -10.28
CA ILE A 305 17.74 7.47 -10.53
C ILE A 305 16.95 8.20 -11.61
N THR A 306 16.60 7.47 -12.65
CA THR A 306 15.56 7.86 -13.61
C THR A 306 14.29 7.11 -13.25
N LEU A 307 13.17 7.81 -13.13
CA LEU A 307 11.88 7.17 -12.92
C LEU A 307 11.27 6.74 -14.25
N ASN A 308 10.65 5.56 -14.25
CA ASN A 308 9.85 5.12 -15.38
C ASN A 308 8.39 5.48 -15.09
N ASN A 309 7.82 6.28 -15.99
CA ASN A 309 6.40 6.66 -15.94
C ASN A 309 5.51 5.41 -15.99
N ILE A 310 4.54 5.31 -15.09
CA ILE A 310 3.46 4.31 -15.17
C ILE A 310 2.13 5.02 -15.51
N ASN A 311 1.05 4.25 -15.74
CA ASN A 311 -0.28 4.84 -15.94
C ASN A 311 -1.07 4.78 -14.63
N ASP A 312 -0.77 5.70 -13.71
CA ASP A 312 -1.39 5.81 -12.38
C ASP A 312 -2.32 7.02 -12.21
N MET A 313 -2.33 7.97 -13.14
CA MET A 313 -3.35 9.01 -13.20
C MET A 313 -4.53 8.57 -14.08
N SER A 314 -5.64 9.29 -14.04
CA SER A 314 -6.78 9.04 -14.94
C SER A 314 -7.11 10.32 -15.69
N PRO A 315 -7.64 10.25 -16.92
CA PRO A 315 -8.04 11.44 -17.65
C PRO A 315 -9.07 12.24 -16.85
N ILE A 316 -8.92 13.57 -16.86
CA ILE A 316 -9.83 14.49 -16.19
C ILE A 316 -10.55 15.34 -17.25
N VAL A 317 -11.88 15.31 -17.22
CA VAL A 317 -12.72 16.23 -18.01
C VAL A 317 -12.75 17.61 -17.36
N GLN A 318 -12.64 18.67 -18.17
CA GLN A 318 -12.60 20.04 -17.68
C GLN A 318 -13.97 20.60 -17.27
N GLN A 319 -15.06 19.92 -17.65
CA GLN A 319 -16.44 20.27 -17.31
C GLN A 319 -17.18 19.03 -16.81
N SER A 320 -18.05 19.20 -15.81
CA SER A 320 -18.89 18.11 -15.28
C SER A 320 -20.03 17.72 -16.23
N GLN A 321 -20.38 18.60 -17.18
CA GLN A 321 -21.34 18.36 -18.24
C GLN A 321 -21.09 19.30 -19.43
N TYR A 322 -21.43 18.87 -20.63
CA TYR A 322 -21.38 19.69 -21.85
C TYR A 322 -22.79 19.92 -22.40
N GLN A 323 -23.05 21.12 -22.92
CA GLN A 323 -24.33 21.47 -23.54
C GLN A 323 -24.10 22.05 -24.92
N PHE A 324 -24.83 21.52 -25.90
CA PHE A 324 -24.82 21.96 -27.29
C PHE A 324 -26.25 22.15 -27.80
N SER A 325 -26.38 22.88 -28.89
CA SER A 325 -27.65 23.04 -29.59
C SER A 325 -27.49 22.68 -31.06
N LEU A 326 -28.49 22.02 -31.61
CA LEU A 326 -28.50 21.54 -32.98
C LEU A 326 -29.85 21.90 -33.60
N VAL A 327 -29.83 22.71 -34.66
CA VAL A 327 -31.03 22.95 -35.47
C VAL A 327 -31.37 21.67 -36.23
N GLU A 328 -32.63 21.26 -36.23
CA GLU A 328 -33.10 20.08 -36.94
C GLU A 328 -32.91 20.16 -38.46
N THR A 329 -33.18 19.07 -39.18
CA THR A 329 -32.93 18.95 -40.62
C THR A 329 -34.12 18.38 -41.38
N TYR A 330 -34.77 19.22 -42.20
CA TYR A 330 -35.92 18.84 -43.03
C TYR A 330 -35.56 18.02 -44.29
N GLY A 331 -36.40 17.04 -44.61
CA GLY A 331 -36.61 16.49 -45.96
C GLY A 331 -36.53 14.95 -46.06
N PRO A 332 -37.31 14.30 -46.96
CA PRO A 332 -37.09 12.89 -47.27
C PRO A 332 -35.65 12.73 -47.76
N ALA A 333 -34.98 11.66 -47.29
CA ALA A 333 -33.60 11.33 -47.63
C ALA A 333 -33.27 11.81 -49.06
N PRO A 334 -32.41 12.82 -49.21
CA PRO A 334 -32.21 13.45 -50.48
C PRO A 334 -31.62 12.39 -51.41
N SER A 335 -32.16 12.28 -52.62
CA SER A 335 -31.64 11.41 -53.67
C SER A 335 -30.19 11.77 -54.06
N THR A 336 -29.66 12.85 -53.48
CA THR A 336 -28.26 13.22 -53.40
C THR A 336 -27.91 13.52 -51.94
N PRO A 337 -26.96 12.83 -51.29
CA PRO A 337 -26.58 13.13 -49.92
C PRO A 337 -26.30 14.64 -49.78
N LEU A 338 -26.95 15.30 -48.80
CA LEU A 338 -26.48 16.59 -48.28
C LEU A 338 -24.97 16.47 -48.14
N SER A 339 -24.21 17.40 -48.74
CA SER A 339 -22.75 17.34 -48.81
C SER A 339 -22.22 16.74 -47.51
N GLY A 340 -21.65 15.53 -47.56
CA GLY A 340 -21.41 14.63 -46.41
C GLY A 340 -20.37 15.15 -45.42
N LEU A 341 -20.57 16.39 -44.96
CA LEU A 341 -19.75 17.17 -44.10
C LEU A 341 -20.45 17.18 -42.75
N ASN A 342 -19.73 16.72 -41.73
CA ASN A 342 -20.24 16.69 -40.37
C ASN A 342 -20.50 18.12 -39.86
N ARG A 343 -21.58 18.31 -39.10
CA ARG A 343 -21.96 19.62 -38.53
C ARG A 343 -21.29 19.80 -37.18
N PHE A 344 -20.45 20.81 -37.05
CA PHE A 344 -19.75 21.11 -35.80
C PHE A 344 -20.73 21.58 -34.72
N LEU A 345 -20.64 20.98 -33.52
CA LEU A 345 -21.43 21.37 -32.34
C LEU A 345 -20.62 22.21 -31.37
N GLY A 346 -19.39 21.76 -31.06
CA GLY A 346 -18.55 22.39 -30.07
C GLY A 346 -17.33 21.56 -29.72
N VAL A 347 -16.62 21.97 -28.66
CA VAL A 347 -15.37 21.37 -28.21
C VAL A 347 -15.52 20.84 -26.79
N VAL A 348 -15.08 19.61 -26.54
CA VAL A 348 -14.96 18.95 -25.24
C VAL A 348 -13.49 18.89 -24.84
N ASN A 349 -13.15 19.09 -23.58
CA ASN A 349 -11.74 19.13 -23.18
C ASN A 349 -11.44 18.20 -22.02
N ALA A 350 -10.30 17.55 -22.10
CA ALA A 350 -9.77 16.70 -21.05
C ALA A 350 -8.25 16.74 -21.06
N SER A 351 -7.66 16.43 -19.91
CA SER A 351 -6.22 16.38 -19.71
C SER A 351 -5.87 15.18 -18.85
N ASP A 352 -4.70 14.62 -19.09
CA ASP A 352 -4.09 13.61 -18.23
C ASP A 352 -2.72 14.16 -17.78
N ALA A 353 -2.33 13.84 -16.55
CA ALA A 353 -1.10 14.33 -15.94
C ALA A 353 0.11 13.48 -16.36
N ASP A 354 -0.11 12.21 -16.70
CA ASP A 354 0.93 11.29 -17.13
C ASP A 354 1.66 11.80 -18.38
N LYS A 355 2.85 11.25 -18.68
CA LYS A 355 3.59 11.58 -19.91
C LYS A 355 3.49 10.54 -21.01
N GLY A 356 3.78 10.98 -22.23
CA GLY A 356 3.88 10.10 -23.40
C GLY A 356 2.51 9.55 -23.83
N ASP A 357 2.41 8.23 -24.03
CA ASP A 357 1.14 7.59 -24.43
C ASP A 357 0.13 7.56 -23.27
N TYR A 358 0.60 7.41 -22.03
CA TYR A 358 -0.24 7.44 -20.82
C TYR A 358 -0.88 8.83 -20.64
N GLY A 359 -0.15 9.91 -20.94
CA GLY A 359 -0.73 11.27 -20.92
C GLY A 359 -1.69 11.61 -22.06
N ARG A 360 -1.80 10.76 -23.08
CA ARG A 360 -2.46 11.13 -24.34
C ARG A 360 -3.93 10.75 -24.31
N VAL A 361 -4.78 11.75 -24.13
CA VAL A 361 -6.23 11.54 -24.09
C VAL A 361 -6.84 11.34 -25.49
N THR A 362 -7.89 10.53 -25.51
CA THR A 362 -8.76 10.30 -26.65
C THR A 362 -10.23 10.37 -26.24
N PHE A 363 -11.08 10.83 -27.16
CA PHE A 363 -12.49 11.08 -26.93
C PHE A 363 -13.35 10.14 -27.77
N GLN A 364 -14.40 9.59 -27.17
CA GLN A 364 -15.38 8.75 -27.83
C GLN A 364 -16.79 9.06 -27.30
N LEU A 365 -17.79 8.98 -28.17
CA LEU A 365 -19.21 9.05 -27.78
C LEU A 365 -19.83 7.66 -27.82
N ALA A 366 -20.73 7.38 -26.87
CA ALA A 366 -21.38 6.07 -26.74
C ALA A 366 -22.29 5.70 -27.93
N ASP A 367 -22.80 6.66 -28.71
CA ASP A 367 -23.57 6.40 -29.94
C ASP A 367 -22.97 7.13 -31.16
N PRO A 368 -21.97 6.50 -31.83
CA PRO A 368 -21.27 7.10 -32.96
C PRO A 368 -22.12 7.25 -34.23
N ARG A 369 -23.36 6.74 -34.25
CA ARG A 369 -24.21 6.74 -35.45
C ARG A 369 -24.71 8.13 -35.79
N PHE A 370 -25.09 8.89 -34.77
CA PHE A 370 -25.70 10.22 -34.92
C PHE A 370 -24.72 11.35 -34.58
N PHE A 371 -23.79 11.10 -33.66
CA PHE A 371 -22.78 12.07 -33.21
C PHE A 371 -21.42 11.42 -33.23
N LEU A 372 -20.40 12.16 -33.61
CA LEU A 372 -19.06 11.61 -33.72
C LEU A 372 -17.99 12.61 -33.31
N VAL A 373 -16.85 12.04 -32.94
CA VAL A 373 -15.60 12.76 -32.72
C VAL A 373 -14.64 12.28 -33.82
N PRO A 374 -14.43 13.04 -34.91
CA PRO A 374 -13.82 12.54 -36.15
C PRO A 374 -12.34 12.16 -36.00
N SER A 375 -11.65 12.85 -35.11
CA SER A 375 -10.31 12.48 -34.63
C SER A 375 -10.48 12.14 -33.17
N ALA A 376 -10.11 10.94 -32.75
CA ALA A 376 -10.10 10.61 -31.33
C ALA A 376 -9.25 11.59 -30.49
N ASN A 377 -8.29 12.30 -31.11
CA ASN A 377 -7.51 13.36 -30.45
C ASN A 377 -8.08 14.77 -30.67
N GLY A 378 -9.07 14.90 -31.56
CA GLY A 378 -9.75 16.16 -31.84
C GLY A 378 -10.89 16.27 -30.86
N ALA A 379 -10.74 17.14 -29.88
CA ALA A 379 -11.74 17.57 -28.91
C ALA A 379 -13.09 18.06 -29.50
N GLU A 380 -13.28 17.98 -30.81
CA GLU A 380 -14.42 18.55 -31.53
C GLU A 380 -15.55 17.52 -31.68
N VAL A 381 -16.74 17.89 -31.25
CA VAL A 381 -17.95 17.09 -31.36
C VAL A 381 -18.75 17.54 -32.57
N TYR A 382 -19.20 16.57 -33.36
CA TYR A 382 -20.00 16.81 -34.54
C TYR A 382 -21.28 15.98 -34.54
N ALA A 383 -22.34 16.52 -35.12
CA ALA A 383 -23.44 15.72 -35.63
C ALA A 383 -23.03 15.12 -36.98
N ASN A 384 -23.30 13.83 -37.17
CA ASN A 384 -22.98 13.10 -38.39
C ASN A 384 -23.72 13.72 -39.58
N GLY A 385 -23.02 14.03 -40.68
CA GLY A 385 -23.62 14.68 -41.85
C GLY A 385 -24.72 13.87 -42.55
N THR A 386 -24.82 12.56 -42.28
CA THR A 386 -25.89 11.69 -42.79
C THR A 386 -27.02 11.46 -41.79
N ALA A 387 -26.90 11.98 -40.56
CA ALA A 387 -27.93 11.84 -39.53
C ALA A 387 -29.03 12.89 -39.74
N TYR A 388 -30.28 12.44 -39.63
CA TYR A 388 -31.45 13.30 -39.64
C TYR A 388 -31.92 13.48 -38.21
N PHE A 389 -32.16 14.73 -37.84
CA PHE A 389 -32.73 15.12 -36.57
C PHE A 389 -34.06 15.77 -36.86
N ASP A 390 -35.08 15.31 -36.17
CA ASP A 390 -36.48 15.72 -36.28
C ASP A 390 -36.95 16.00 -34.85
N ARG A 391 -37.29 17.24 -34.58
CA ARG A 391 -37.64 17.75 -33.26
C ARG A 391 -39.02 17.25 -32.85
N GLU A 392 -39.95 17.11 -33.79
CA GLU A 392 -41.31 16.59 -33.58
C GLU A 392 -41.25 15.14 -33.07
N VAL A 393 -40.18 14.42 -33.41
CA VAL A 393 -39.86 13.11 -32.85
C VAL A 393 -39.10 13.21 -31.51
N THR A 394 -38.07 14.04 -31.41
CA THR A 394 -37.27 14.17 -30.17
C THR A 394 -36.63 15.55 -30.02
N ASN A 395 -36.92 16.25 -28.92
CA ASN A 395 -36.46 17.61 -28.66
C ASN A 395 -35.12 17.73 -27.92
N GLN A 396 -34.60 16.65 -27.33
CA GLN A 396 -33.31 16.63 -26.63
C GLN A 396 -32.67 15.25 -26.68
N ILE A 397 -31.36 15.22 -26.91
CA ILE A 397 -30.55 14.00 -26.92
C ILE A 397 -29.50 14.07 -25.82
N VAL A 398 -29.36 12.99 -25.04
CA VAL A 398 -28.36 12.87 -23.98
C VAL A 398 -27.35 11.81 -24.38
N LEU A 399 -26.07 12.17 -24.43
CA LEU A 399 -24.95 11.30 -24.80
C LEU A 399 -23.99 11.15 -23.62
N GLN A 400 -23.20 10.08 -23.65
CA GLN A 400 -22.06 9.89 -22.74
C GLN A 400 -20.77 10.07 -23.53
N LEU A 401 -19.97 11.06 -23.13
CA LEU A 401 -18.60 11.26 -23.58
C LEU A 401 -17.69 10.40 -22.73
N GLN A 402 -17.05 9.42 -23.35
CA GLN A 402 -15.99 8.62 -22.76
C GLN A 402 -14.64 9.22 -23.16
N VAL A 403 -13.81 9.52 -22.17
CA VAL A 403 -12.42 9.96 -22.37
C VAL A 403 -11.49 8.87 -21.87
N SER A 404 -10.48 8.55 -22.66
CA SER A 404 -9.50 7.52 -22.30
C SER A 404 -8.08 7.91 -22.64
N ASP A 405 -7.14 7.47 -21.82
CA ASP A 405 -5.70 7.60 -22.09
C ASP A 405 -5.17 6.46 -22.98
N SER A 406 -3.83 6.37 -23.08
CA SER A 406 -3.12 5.20 -23.62
C SER A 406 -3.66 4.69 -24.97
N PRO A 407 -3.75 5.56 -26.00
CA PRO A 407 -4.33 5.17 -27.28
C PRO A 407 -3.51 4.10 -27.98
N ALA A 408 -2.20 4.03 -27.77
CA ALA A 408 -1.35 2.99 -28.33
C ALA A 408 -1.36 1.69 -27.51
N ASN A 409 -1.70 1.74 -26.22
CA ASN A 409 -1.72 0.56 -25.35
C ASN A 409 -3.07 0.35 -24.60
N PRO A 410 -4.03 -0.39 -25.18
CA PRO A 410 -5.35 -0.59 -24.59
C PRO A 410 -5.37 -1.36 -23.26
N THR A 411 -4.34 -2.15 -22.94
CA THR A 411 -4.37 -3.03 -21.74
C THR A 411 -4.16 -2.28 -20.44
N VAL A 412 -3.59 -1.08 -20.51
CA VAL A 412 -3.35 -0.21 -19.35
C VAL A 412 -4.29 1.00 -19.36
N ARG A 413 -5.25 1.03 -20.28
CA ARG A 413 -6.09 2.20 -20.55
C ARG A 413 -7.06 2.47 -19.40
N ARG A 414 -7.16 3.72 -18.98
CA ARG A 414 -8.17 4.20 -18.02
C ARG A 414 -9.21 5.07 -18.71
N PHE A 415 -10.37 5.21 -18.07
CA PHE A 415 -11.54 5.87 -18.66
C PHE A 415 -12.25 6.75 -17.64
N VAL A 416 -12.76 7.89 -18.10
CA VAL A 416 -13.73 8.72 -17.40
C VAL A 416 -14.91 9.03 -18.33
N SER A 417 -16.09 9.28 -17.75
CA SER A 417 -17.29 9.62 -18.50
C SER A 417 -17.88 10.96 -18.08
N ALA A 418 -18.45 11.71 -19.03
CA ALA A 418 -19.18 12.94 -18.78
C ALA A 418 -20.45 13.04 -19.65
N PRO A 419 -21.58 13.54 -19.14
CA PRO A 419 -22.79 13.72 -19.92
C PRO A 419 -22.68 14.89 -20.91
N VAL A 420 -23.24 14.70 -22.11
CA VAL A 420 -23.39 15.73 -23.15
C VAL A 420 -24.86 15.86 -23.51
N TYR A 421 -25.42 17.05 -23.32
CA TYR A 421 -26.81 17.37 -23.67
C TYR A 421 -26.85 18.11 -24.99
N VAL A 422 -27.64 17.62 -25.95
CA VAL A 422 -27.86 18.27 -27.24
C VAL A 422 -29.33 18.67 -27.33
N GLN A 423 -29.60 19.97 -27.29
CA GLN A 423 -30.93 20.52 -27.48
C GLN A 423 -31.24 20.60 -28.98
N ILE A 424 -32.34 19.98 -29.43
CA ILE A 424 -32.80 20.12 -30.81
C ILE A 424 -33.65 21.38 -30.92
N LEU A 425 -33.23 22.28 -31.80
CA LEU A 425 -33.92 23.55 -32.06
C LEU A 425 -34.88 23.38 -33.23
N ASP A 426 -36.08 23.88 -32.99
CA ASP A 426 -37.22 23.88 -33.90
C ASP A 426 -36.95 24.65 -35.20
N VAL A 427 -37.43 24.10 -36.30
CA VAL A 427 -37.61 24.77 -37.59
C VAL A 427 -39.05 24.56 -38.01
N ASN A 428 -39.72 25.65 -38.41
CA ASN A 428 -41.01 25.51 -39.08
C ASN A 428 -40.78 24.82 -40.44
N ASP A 429 -40.93 23.51 -40.49
CA ASP A 429 -40.69 22.65 -41.64
C ASP A 429 -41.88 21.75 -41.98
N ASN A 430 -42.93 21.75 -41.16
CA ASN A 430 -44.18 21.06 -41.45
C ASN A 430 -45.24 22.04 -41.93
N ALA A 431 -45.91 21.71 -43.03
CA ALA A 431 -47.02 22.52 -43.50
C ALA A 431 -48.26 22.32 -42.62
N PRO A 432 -49.05 23.38 -42.34
CA PRO A 432 -50.30 23.25 -41.62
C PRO A 432 -51.26 22.38 -42.44
N ARG A 433 -52.09 21.59 -41.75
CA ARG A 433 -53.02 20.65 -42.41
C ARG A 433 -54.45 20.92 -41.97
N PHE A 434 -55.33 21.18 -42.94
CA PHE A 434 -56.78 21.18 -42.70
C PHE A 434 -57.24 19.80 -42.24
N LEU A 435 -58.19 19.75 -41.31
CA LEU A 435 -58.68 18.48 -40.75
C LEU A 435 -59.32 17.58 -41.82
N VAL A 436 -59.94 18.18 -42.85
CA VAL A 436 -60.48 17.49 -44.04
C VAL A 436 -60.19 18.28 -45.32
N PRO A 437 -60.13 17.62 -46.49
CA PRO A 437 -59.89 18.28 -47.77
C PRO A 437 -61.09 19.11 -48.26
N ASP A 438 -62.32 18.71 -47.91
CA ASP A 438 -63.55 19.33 -48.39
C ASP A 438 -64.53 19.62 -47.24
N TYR A 439 -64.91 20.89 -47.11
CA TYR A 439 -65.93 21.38 -46.19
C TYR A 439 -67.21 21.68 -46.94
N TYR A 440 -68.36 21.45 -46.30
CA TYR A 440 -69.68 21.61 -46.93
C TYR A 440 -70.59 22.44 -46.02
N ALA A 441 -71.27 23.43 -46.59
CA ALA A 441 -72.22 24.29 -45.89
C ALA A 441 -73.47 24.54 -46.73
N THR A 442 -74.62 24.66 -46.07
CA THR A 442 -75.90 24.97 -46.72
C THR A 442 -76.57 26.12 -45.99
N VAL A 443 -77.12 27.10 -46.73
CA VAL A 443 -77.72 28.29 -46.15
C VAL A 443 -78.88 28.83 -46.99
N GLY A 444 -79.86 29.49 -46.36
CA GLY A 444 -80.90 30.22 -47.09
C GLY A 444 -80.38 31.56 -47.64
N ASN A 445 -80.88 31.97 -48.80
CA ASN A 445 -80.53 33.24 -49.45
C ASN A 445 -81.03 34.47 -48.65
N ASN A 446 -81.95 34.28 -47.70
CA ASN A 446 -82.44 35.29 -46.76
C ASN A 446 -81.65 35.33 -45.43
N ALA A 447 -80.57 34.56 -45.31
CA ALA A 447 -79.74 34.56 -44.11
C ALA A 447 -79.19 35.98 -43.83
N PRO A 448 -79.25 36.46 -42.58
CA PRO A 448 -78.68 37.76 -42.21
C PRO A 448 -77.20 37.89 -42.57
N ILE A 449 -76.74 39.12 -42.80
CA ILE A 449 -75.31 39.41 -42.90
C ILE A 449 -74.62 39.03 -41.59
N GLY A 450 -73.44 38.41 -41.67
CA GLY A 450 -72.70 37.87 -40.53
C GLY A 450 -73.11 36.44 -40.14
N THR A 451 -73.97 35.78 -40.92
CA THR A 451 -74.33 34.37 -40.66
C THR A 451 -73.09 33.49 -40.85
N LEU A 452 -72.76 32.70 -39.82
CA LEU A 452 -71.72 31.67 -39.87
C LEU A 452 -72.19 30.47 -40.71
N PHE A 453 -71.37 30.05 -41.67
CA PHE A 453 -71.64 28.91 -42.55
C PHE A 453 -70.95 27.64 -42.06
N VAL A 454 -69.64 27.73 -41.88
CA VAL A 454 -68.76 26.61 -41.55
C VAL A 454 -67.47 27.15 -40.94
N SER A 455 -66.86 26.35 -40.08
CA SER A 455 -65.53 26.61 -39.52
C SER A 455 -64.54 25.64 -40.18
N VAL A 456 -63.56 26.17 -40.90
CA VAL A 456 -62.47 25.36 -41.45
C VAL A 456 -61.34 25.33 -40.45
N LEU A 457 -60.98 24.14 -39.96
CA LEU A 457 -60.01 23.97 -38.89
C LEU A 457 -58.76 23.28 -39.43
N ALA A 458 -57.60 23.64 -38.88
CA ALA A 458 -56.31 23.08 -39.27
C ALA A 458 -55.42 22.90 -38.04
N THR A 459 -54.45 22.01 -38.16
CA THR A 459 -53.43 21.71 -37.14
C THR A 459 -52.05 21.82 -37.75
N ASP A 460 -51.06 22.12 -36.90
CA ASP A 460 -49.65 22.16 -37.26
C ASP A 460 -48.86 21.46 -36.15
N ILE A 461 -47.81 20.74 -36.52
CA ILE A 461 -47.03 19.91 -35.59
C ILE A 461 -45.80 20.67 -35.05
N ASP A 462 -45.39 21.74 -35.73
CA ASP A 462 -44.29 22.61 -35.30
C ASP A 462 -44.72 23.48 -34.10
N ILE A 463 -43.76 23.87 -33.25
CA ILE A 463 -44.09 24.67 -32.06
C ILE A 463 -44.16 26.16 -32.36
N ASN A 464 -45.05 26.85 -31.62
CA ASN A 464 -45.19 28.31 -31.63
C ASN A 464 -45.59 28.93 -32.99
N ASN A 465 -46.00 28.13 -33.96
CA ASN A 465 -46.58 28.62 -35.21
C ASN A 465 -48.00 29.17 -34.97
N THR A 466 -48.25 30.39 -35.44
CA THR A 466 -49.59 31.00 -35.39
C THR A 466 -50.31 30.73 -36.71
N LEU A 467 -51.38 29.92 -36.66
CA LEU A 467 -52.18 29.64 -37.85
C LEU A 467 -53.06 30.81 -38.23
N THR A 468 -53.00 31.16 -39.51
CA THR A 468 -53.75 32.25 -40.13
C THR A 468 -54.61 31.74 -41.27
N TYR A 469 -55.92 31.97 -41.18
CA TYR A 469 -56.91 31.50 -42.14
C TYR A 469 -57.32 32.61 -43.11
N SER A 470 -57.53 32.27 -44.38
CA SER A 470 -57.99 33.20 -45.40
C SER A 470 -58.73 32.50 -46.54
N LEU A 471 -59.39 33.27 -47.40
CA LEU A 471 -60.00 32.78 -48.64
C LEU A 471 -59.12 33.12 -49.83
N GLN A 472 -58.93 32.17 -50.73
CA GLN A 472 -58.34 32.45 -52.03
C GLN A 472 -59.31 33.32 -52.86
N PRO A 473 -58.84 34.42 -53.50
CA PRO A 473 -59.69 35.29 -54.31
C PRO A 473 -60.42 34.53 -55.42
N SER A 474 -61.73 34.73 -55.52
CA SER A 474 -62.58 34.15 -56.56
C SER A 474 -63.72 35.11 -56.92
N ALA A 475 -64.47 34.85 -57.99
CA ALA A 475 -65.59 35.69 -58.41
C ALA A 475 -66.67 35.92 -57.33
N ASN A 476 -66.66 35.11 -56.27
CA ASN A 476 -67.63 35.13 -55.19
C ASN A 476 -67.01 35.32 -53.79
N SER A 477 -65.69 35.50 -53.67
CA SER A 477 -65.03 35.63 -52.36
C SER A 477 -65.53 36.86 -51.57
N ASP A 478 -65.93 37.94 -52.25
CA ASP A 478 -66.39 39.19 -51.62
C ASP A 478 -67.74 39.07 -50.89
N LEU A 479 -68.46 37.96 -51.11
CA LEU A 479 -69.71 37.64 -50.42
C LEU A 479 -69.48 37.05 -49.03
N PHE A 480 -68.24 36.66 -48.73
CA PHE A 480 -67.86 35.94 -47.52
C PHE A 480 -66.62 36.57 -46.86
N ALA A 481 -66.50 36.40 -45.54
CA ALA A 481 -65.29 36.72 -44.80
C ALA A 481 -64.90 35.53 -43.94
N MET A 482 -63.61 35.19 -43.96
CA MET A 482 -63.03 34.19 -43.07
C MET A 482 -62.30 34.89 -41.93
N ASN A 483 -62.61 34.49 -40.69
CA ASN A 483 -61.88 34.96 -39.52
C ASN A 483 -60.46 34.39 -39.54
N SER A 484 -59.45 35.26 -39.47
CA SER A 484 -58.05 34.87 -39.62
C SER A 484 -57.51 34.01 -38.48
N SER A 485 -58.14 34.02 -37.31
CA SER A 485 -57.70 33.25 -36.14
C SER A 485 -58.54 31.99 -35.86
N SER A 486 -59.81 31.97 -36.28
CA SER A 486 -60.73 30.85 -35.98
C SER A 486 -61.17 30.04 -37.18
N GLY A 487 -60.83 30.45 -38.41
CA GLY A 487 -61.25 29.77 -39.64
C GLY A 487 -62.77 29.82 -39.90
N GLN A 488 -63.50 30.64 -39.16
CA GLN A 488 -64.95 30.79 -39.27
C GLN A 488 -65.32 31.60 -40.53
N LEU A 489 -66.19 31.03 -41.36
CA LEU A 489 -66.66 31.65 -42.60
C LEU A 489 -68.05 32.29 -42.43
N THR A 490 -68.16 33.60 -42.63
CA THR A 490 -69.41 34.38 -42.44
C THR A 490 -69.81 35.14 -43.70
N SER A 491 -71.08 35.55 -43.83
CA SER A 491 -71.53 36.39 -44.95
C SER A 491 -71.19 37.86 -44.71
N THR A 492 -70.68 38.54 -45.73
CA THR A 492 -70.44 39.99 -45.70
C THR A 492 -71.52 40.78 -46.43
N GLN A 493 -72.30 40.11 -47.29
CA GLN A 493 -73.33 40.72 -48.13
C GLN A 493 -74.64 39.92 -48.13
N SER A 494 -75.72 40.53 -48.63
CA SER A 494 -76.99 39.84 -48.81
C SER A 494 -76.89 38.74 -49.87
N LEU A 495 -77.41 37.55 -49.57
CA LEU A 495 -77.38 36.39 -50.47
C LEU A 495 -78.65 36.23 -51.31
N THR A 496 -79.61 37.14 -51.21
CA THR A 496 -80.99 37.00 -51.72
C THR A 496 -81.11 36.70 -53.21
N THR A 497 -80.12 37.06 -54.03
CA THR A 497 -80.08 36.80 -55.49
C THR A 497 -79.02 35.79 -55.91
N LYS A 498 -78.45 35.04 -54.95
CA LYS A 498 -77.27 34.18 -55.14
C LYS A 498 -77.59 32.69 -54.92
N ALA A 499 -78.85 32.28 -55.04
CA ALA A 499 -79.23 30.87 -54.92
C ALA A 499 -78.48 30.00 -55.94
N GLY A 500 -77.98 28.85 -55.51
CA GLY A 500 -77.12 27.95 -56.28
C GLY A 500 -75.94 27.40 -55.48
N ASN A 501 -75.11 26.58 -56.15
CA ASN A 501 -73.91 26.01 -55.57
C ASN A 501 -72.70 26.90 -55.84
N MET A 502 -71.82 27.00 -54.85
CA MET A 502 -70.61 27.79 -54.88
C MET A 502 -69.46 26.98 -54.33
N LEU A 503 -68.27 27.21 -54.88
CA LEU A 503 -67.03 26.61 -54.42
C LEU A 503 -66.08 27.74 -54.07
N LEU A 504 -65.60 27.74 -52.82
CA LEU A 504 -64.51 28.59 -52.36
C LEU A 504 -63.31 27.73 -52.02
N THR A 505 -62.13 28.33 -52.01
CA THR A 505 -60.90 27.68 -51.56
C THR A 505 -60.43 28.37 -50.29
N GLY A 506 -60.45 27.63 -49.18
CA GLY A 506 -59.87 28.08 -47.91
C GLY A 506 -58.35 27.88 -47.93
N VAL A 507 -57.62 28.80 -47.32
CA VAL A 507 -56.16 28.76 -47.19
C VAL A 507 -55.81 28.91 -45.73
N VAL A 508 -54.93 28.05 -45.22
CA VAL A 508 -54.31 28.21 -43.90
C VAL A 508 -52.81 28.38 -44.10
N SER A 509 -52.22 29.31 -43.34
CA SER A 509 -50.79 29.61 -43.34
C SER A 509 -50.27 29.68 -41.91
N ASP A 510 -49.12 29.08 -41.67
CA ASP A 510 -48.33 29.19 -40.43
C ASP A 510 -47.29 30.34 -40.50
N GLY A 511 -47.22 31.05 -41.63
CA GLY A 511 -46.24 32.10 -41.94
C GLY A 511 -45.12 31.68 -42.89
N VAL A 512 -44.89 30.37 -43.10
CA VAL A 512 -43.85 29.80 -43.99
C VAL A 512 -44.48 28.91 -45.06
N HIS A 513 -45.37 28.02 -44.65
CA HIS A 513 -46.09 27.05 -45.45
C HIS A 513 -47.59 27.37 -45.53
N ASN A 514 -48.21 26.90 -46.61
CA ASN A 514 -49.64 27.05 -46.83
C ASN A 514 -50.28 25.71 -47.19
N ALA A 515 -51.50 25.48 -46.72
CA ALA A 515 -52.37 24.43 -47.23
C ALA A 515 -53.71 25.00 -47.69
N THR A 516 -54.43 24.22 -48.51
CA THR A 516 -55.72 24.61 -49.07
C THR A 516 -56.77 23.54 -48.85
N CYS A 517 -58.03 23.97 -48.75
CA CYS A 517 -59.21 23.09 -48.72
C CYS A 517 -60.31 23.62 -49.63
N SER A 518 -61.21 22.74 -50.07
CA SER A 518 -62.42 23.11 -50.79
C SER A 518 -63.53 23.44 -49.80
N ILE A 519 -64.29 24.51 -50.04
CA ILE A 519 -65.48 24.86 -49.26
C ILE A 519 -66.67 24.93 -50.21
N HIS A 520 -67.50 23.90 -50.19
CA HIS A 520 -68.73 23.78 -50.99
C HIS A 520 -69.89 24.44 -50.25
N ILE A 521 -70.41 25.54 -50.79
CA ILE A 521 -71.54 26.29 -50.21
C ILE A 521 -72.76 26.13 -51.12
N THR A 522 -73.87 25.66 -50.55
CA THR A 522 -75.17 25.60 -51.23
C THR A 522 -76.09 26.69 -50.70
N ILE A 523 -76.39 27.69 -51.52
CA ILE A 523 -77.35 28.74 -51.19
C ILE A 523 -78.74 28.36 -51.70
N LEU A 524 -79.70 28.22 -50.79
CA LEU A 524 -81.07 27.83 -51.07
C LEU A 524 -81.99 29.06 -51.17
N GLU A 525 -83.09 28.94 -51.93
CA GLU A 525 -84.13 29.98 -51.99
C GLU A 525 -84.81 30.24 -50.62
N SER A 526 -85.40 31.41 -50.42
CA SER A 526 -85.91 31.85 -49.10
C SER A 526 -87.01 30.96 -48.53
N SER A 527 -87.65 30.16 -49.39
CA SER A 527 -88.67 29.15 -49.03
C SER A 527 -88.10 27.79 -48.62
N ARG A 528 -86.77 27.60 -48.69
CA ARG A 528 -86.07 26.34 -48.44
C ARG A 528 -84.91 26.56 -47.47
N THR A 529 -85.20 26.50 -46.18
CA THR A 529 -84.18 26.56 -45.11
C THR A 529 -83.87 25.15 -44.60
N PRO A 530 -82.58 24.76 -44.51
CA PRO A 530 -82.20 23.45 -43.99
C PRO A 530 -82.28 23.45 -42.46
N PRO A 531 -82.28 22.27 -41.79
CA PRO A 531 -82.24 22.22 -40.33
C PRO A 531 -80.99 22.91 -39.77
N VAL A 532 -81.07 23.56 -38.62
CA VAL A 532 -79.92 24.26 -38.02
C VAL A 532 -79.44 23.51 -36.78
N TRP A 533 -78.15 23.21 -36.71
CA TRP A 533 -77.54 22.59 -35.54
C TRP A 533 -77.66 23.49 -34.30
N VAL A 534 -78.03 22.89 -33.17
CA VAL A 534 -78.16 23.54 -31.86
C VAL A 534 -77.07 23.03 -30.91
N SER A 535 -76.83 21.71 -30.88
CA SER A 535 -75.80 21.10 -30.03
C SER A 535 -75.32 19.77 -30.64
N PRO A 536 -74.00 19.56 -30.84
CA PRO A 536 -72.98 20.61 -30.90
C PRO A 536 -73.33 21.66 -31.97
N SER A 537 -72.82 22.88 -31.81
CA SER A 537 -73.09 23.99 -32.74
C SER A 537 -71.87 24.22 -33.63
N SER A 538 -72.03 24.97 -34.73
CA SER A 538 -70.91 25.37 -35.59
C SER A 538 -69.84 26.20 -34.87
N ASP A 539 -70.20 26.85 -33.76
CA ASP A 539 -69.30 27.65 -32.90
C ASP A 539 -68.61 26.83 -31.81
N ASN A 540 -69.15 25.66 -31.47
CA ASN A 540 -68.61 24.77 -30.46
C ASN A 540 -68.79 23.32 -30.92
N ASN A 541 -67.82 22.88 -31.73
CA ASN A 541 -67.82 21.61 -32.43
C ASN A 541 -66.74 20.64 -31.92
N THR A 542 -66.30 20.79 -30.68
CA THR A 542 -65.44 19.82 -30.00
C THR A 542 -66.22 19.09 -28.92
N LEU A 543 -66.14 17.77 -28.92
CA LEU A 543 -66.64 16.88 -27.88
C LEU A 543 -65.44 16.21 -27.22
N GLN A 544 -65.54 15.96 -25.92
CA GLN A 544 -64.50 15.32 -25.14
C GLN A 544 -65.04 14.03 -24.53
N VAL A 545 -64.27 12.95 -24.63
CA VAL A 545 -64.63 11.60 -24.18
C VAL A 545 -63.42 10.99 -23.50
N LEU A 546 -63.57 10.46 -22.28
CA LEU A 546 -62.50 9.70 -21.64
C LEU A 546 -62.29 8.35 -22.36
N GLU A 547 -61.06 7.89 -22.42
CA GLU A 547 -60.73 6.53 -22.87
C GLU A 547 -61.13 5.45 -21.86
N GLU A 548 -60.95 4.18 -22.24
CA GLU A 548 -61.12 3.00 -21.36
C GLU A 548 -62.47 2.92 -20.62
N GLN A 549 -63.51 3.53 -21.16
CA GLN A 549 -64.85 3.53 -20.54
C GLN A 549 -65.57 2.18 -20.76
N TYR A 550 -66.43 2.11 -21.78
CA TYR A 550 -67.16 0.90 -22.15
C TYR A 550 -67.84 1.05 -23.51
N LEU A 551 -68.11 -0.09 -24.17
CA LEU A 551 -68.84 -0.14 -25.43
C LEU A 551 -70.26 0.43 -25.28
N GLY A 552 -70.68 1.32 -26.18
CA GLY A 552 -72.01 1.95 -26.13
C GLY A 552 -72.10 3.18 -25.21
N LEU A 553 -70.96 3.70 -24.72
CA LEU A 553 -70.89 4.97 -23.99
C LEU A 553 -71.65 6.07 -24.73
N ILE A 554 -72.57 6.76 -24.05
CA ILE A 554 -73.24 7.93 -24.61
C ILE A 554 -72.27 9.11 -24.60
N ILE A 555 -71.85 9.54 -25.78
CA ILE A 555 -70.93 10.67 -25.97
C ILE A 555 -71.68 11.97 -25.77
N THR A 556 -72.78 12.14 -26.50
CA THR A 556 -73.64 13.32 -26.38
C THR A 556 -75.00 13.07 -27.03
N ARG A 557 -75.91 14.05 -26.91
CA ARG A 557 -77.15 14.09 -27.67
C ARG A 557 -77.11 15.21 -28.69
N LEU A 558 -77.17 14.83 -29.96
CA LEU A 558 -77.28 15.73 -31.08
C LEU A 558 -78.65 16.41 -31.10
N GLN A 559 -78.66 17.71 -31.33
CA GLN A 559 -79.86 18.53 -31.41
C GLN A 559 -79.77 19.50 -32.57
N ALA A 560 -80.82 19.53 -33.40
CA ALA A 560 -81.03 20.51 -34.44
C ALA A 560 -82.46 21.07 -34.36
N ARG A 561 -82.66 22.27 -34.88
CA ARG A 561 -83.96 22.91 -35.04
C ARG A 561 -84.39 22.87 -36.51
N ALA A 562 -85.62 22.47 -36.77
CA ALA A 562 -86.26 22.70 -38.05
C ALA A 562 -86.52 24.20 -38.23
N ASP A 563 -86.77 24.64 -39.46
CA ASP A 563 -87.20 26.03 -39.69
C ASP A 563 -88.55 26.33 -39.01
N ASN A 564 -88.91 27.62 -38.92
CA ASN A 564 -90.17 28.07 -38.29
C ASN A 564 -91.43 27.74 -39.12
N SER A 565 -91.38 26.76 -40.04
CA SER A 565 -92.55 26.34 -40.80
C SER A 565 -93.47 25.46 -39.95
N SER A 566 -94.78 25.60 -40.15
CA SER A 566 -95.79 24.78 -39.48
C SER A 566 -95.97 23.39 -40.14
N SER A 567 -95.03 22.96 -40.99
CA SER A 567 -95.14 21.71 -41.74
C SER A 567 -94.57 20.52 -40.97
N ALA A 568 -95.38 19.47 -40.81
CA ALA A 568 -94.97 18.23 -40.14
C ALA A 568 -93.80 17.52 -40.83
N GLU A 569 -93.66 17.65 -42.15
CA GLU A 569 -92.54 17.08 -42.91
C GLU A 569 -91.22 17.79 -42.60
N VAL A 570 -91.27 19.08 -42.24
CA VAL A 570 -90.09 19.90 -41.96
C VAL A 570 -89.62 19.72 -40.53
N ALA A 571 -90.57 19.52 -39.61
CA ALA A 571 -90.30 19.22 -38.21
C ALA A 571 -89.72 17.80 -37.99
N ARG A 572 -89.81 16.89 -38.98
CA ARG A 572 -89.28 15.53 -38.88
C ARG A 572 -87.80 15.50 -39.21
N LEU A 573 -86.95 15.54 -38.19
CA LEU A 573 -85.49 15.50 -38.32
C LEU A 573 -84.94 14.08 -38.16
N THR A 574 -84.01 13.71 -39.03
CA THR A 574 -83.26 12.44 -38.98
C THR A 574 -81.77 12.74 -38.85
N TYR A 575 -81.14 12.22 -37.80
CA TYR A 575 -79.70 12.37 -37.53
C TYR A 575 -78.90 11.21 -38.13
N GLY A 576 -77.67 11.49 -38.56
CA GLY A 576 -76.79 10.49 -39.15
C GLY A 576 -75.33 10.95 -39.16
N ILE A 577 -74.45 10.01 -39.52
CA ILE A 577 -73.03 10.25 -39.77
C ILE A 577 -72.81 10.11 -41.28
N LEU A 578 -72.05 11.01 -41.87
CA LEU A 578 -71.57 10.89 -43.24
C LEU A 578 -70.25 10.11 -43.24
N TYR A 579 -70.29 8.87 -43.71
CA TYR A 579 -69.12 8.00 -43.84
C TYR A 579 -68.85 7.76 -45.33
N GLY A 580 -67.88 8.50 -45.88
CA GLY A 580 -67.77 8.69 -47.32
C GLY A 580 -69.00 9.45 -47.86
N ASP A 581 -69.60 8.94 -48.94
CA ASP A 581 -70.82 9.51 -49.52
C ASP A 581 -72.12 8.99 -48.88
N ALA A 582 -72.02 8.05 -47.94
CA ALA A 582 -73.16 7.39 -47.33
C ALA A 582 -73.64 8.11 -46.07
N PHE A 583 -74.95 8.32 -45.95
CA PHE A 583 -75.60 8.76 -44.72
C PHE A 583 -76.03 7.52 -43.92
N VAL A 584 -75.30 7.25 -42.84
CA VAL A 584 -75.41 6.03 -42.03
C VAL A 584 -75.75 6.37 -40.58
N ASP A 585 -76.30 5.41 -39.86
CA ASP A 585 -76.54 5.48 -38.42
C ASP A 585 -75.39 4.87 -37.59
N GLU A 586 -74.40 4.23 -38.24
CA GLU A 586 -73.22 3.68 -37.57
C GLU A 586 -71.96 3.68 -38.45
N THR A 587 -70.82 3.85 -37.81
CA THR A 587 -69.45 3.67 -38.32
C THR A 587 -68.72 2.67 -37.41
N PRO A 588 -67.49 2.22 -37.75
CA PRO A 588 -66.75 1.33 -36.87
C PRO A 588 -66.57 1.88 -35.46
N GLN A 589 -66.43 3.21 -35.30
CA GLN A 589 -66.13 3.86 -34.02
C GLN A 589 -67.35 4.51 -33.36
N PHE A 590 -68.40 4.86 -34.09
CA PHE A 590 -69.53 5.66 -33.58
C PHE A 590 -70.89 5.14 -34.05
N LYS A 591 -71.92 5.34 -33.23
CA LYS A 591 -73.30 5.02 -33.57
C LYS A 591 -74.22 6.15 -33.17
N VAL A 592 -75.16 6.53 -34.03
CA VAL A 592 -76.15 7.57 -33.75
C VAL A 592 -77.56 7.01 -33.87
N ASN A 593 -78.41 7.31 -32.89
CA ASN A 593 -79.82 7.03 -33.03
C ASN A 593 -80.45 8.07 -33.97
N PRO A 594 -81.01 7.67 -35.12
CA PRO A 594 -81.46 8.60 -36.14
C PRO A 594 -82.67 9.45 -35.73
N VAL A 595 -83.40 9.06 -34.70
CA VAL A 595 -84.60 9.78 -34.22
C VAL A 595 -84.28 10.60 -32.98
N THR A 596 -83.56 10.03 -32.00
CA THR A 596 -83.32 10.70 -30.72
C THR A 596 -82.09 11.60 -30.73
N GLY A 597 -81.19 11.42 -31.72
CA GLY A 597 -79.92 12.12 -31.85
C GLY A 597 -78.85 11.63 -30.87
N VAL A 598 -79.08 10.56 -30.11
CA VAL A 598 -78.09 10.04 -29.15
C VAL A 598 -76.90 9.45 -29.91
N LEU A 599 -75.71 10.03 -29.71
CA LEU A 599 -74.44 9.56 -30.26
C LEU A 599 -73.73 8.71 -29.20
N THR A 600 -73.34 7.48 -29.56
CA THR A 600 -72.66 6.52 -28.70
C THR A 600 -71.37 6.01 -29.31
N ALA A 601 -70.41 5.61 -28.47
CA ALA A 601 -69.20 4.91 -28.88
C ALA A 601 -69.51 3.48 -29.35
N ASN A 602 -68.91 3.07 -30.47
CA ASN A 602 -69.01 1.71 -31.02
C ASN A 602 -67.71 0.90 -30.83
N ILE A 603 -66.70 1.51 -30.18
CA ILE A 603 -65.49 0.87 -29.67
C ILE A 603 -65.23 1.34 -28.23
N ILE A 604 -64.28 0.68 -27.56
CA ILE A 604 -63.59 1.26 -26.41
C ILE A 604 -62.46 2.11 -27.00
N PHE A 605 -62.40 3.39 -26.62
CA PHE A 605 -61.34 4.29 -27.07
C PHE A 605 -60.08 4.04 -26.25
N ASP A 606 -58.94 4.18 -26.92
CA ASP A 606 -57.57 4.06 -26.41
C ASP A 606 -56.82 5.24 -27.04
N ARG A 607 -56.38 6.17 -26.20
CA ARG A 607 -55.81 7.46 -26.59
C ARG A 607 -54.38 7.29 -27.07
N GLU A 608 -53.60 6.39 -26.47
CA GLU A 608 -52.24 6.03 -26.89
C GLU A 608 -52.23 5.53 -28.33
N ARG A 609 -53.32 4.89 -28.75
CA ARG A 609 -53.53 4.48 -30.14
C ARG A 609 -54.06 5.60 -31.02
N GLN A 610 -55.06 6.35 -30.58
CA GLN A 610 -55.64 7.45 -31.34
C GLN A 610 -56.36 8.47 -30.43
N ASP A 611 -55.80 9.67 -30.36
CA ASP A 611 -56.21 10.74 -29.43
C ASP A 611 -57.40 11.59 -29.91
N GLN A 612 -57.80 11.47 -31.18
CA GLN A 612 -58.91 12.25 -31.73
C GLN A 612 -59.58 11.60 -32.94
N TYR A 613 -60.86 11.91 -33.12
CA TYR A 613 -61.68 11.49 -34.26
C TYR A 613 -62.47 12.67 -34.81
N LEU A 614 -62.42 12.86 -36.13
CA LEU A 614 -63.27 13.83 -36.80
C LEU A 614 -64.54 13.16 -37.32
N LEU A 615 -65.71 13.57 -36.82
CA LEU A 615 -67.01 13.13 -37.33
C LEU A 615 -67.61 14.18 -38.27
N ASN A 616 -68.14 13.72 -39.40
CA ASN A 616 -69.01 14.52 -40.25
C ASN A 616 -70.47 14.17 -39.95
N LEU A 617 -71.10 14.95 -39.09
CA LEU A 617 -72.49 14.74 -38.70
C LEU A 617 -73.43 15.39 -39.71
N ALA A 618 -74.56 14.76 -39.96
CA ALA A 618 -75.61 15.30 -40.82
C ALA A 618 -76.99 15.18 -40.18
N VAL A 619 -77.83 16.17 -40.45
CA VAL A 619 -79.25 16.15 -40.10
C VAL A 619 -80.08 16.45 -41.34
N ARG A 620 -81.11 15.64 -41.57
CA ARG A 620 -82.03 15.76 -42.71
C ARG A 620 -83.45 16.04 -42.24
N ASP A 621 -84.17 16.90 -42.95
CA ASP A 621 -85.63 17.02 -42.76
C ASP A 621 -86.39 15.92 -43.52
N GLY A 622 -87.71 15.87 -43.35
CA GLY A 622 -88.58 14.89 -43.99
C GLY A 622 -89.07 15.26 -45.38
N ARG A 623 -88.56 16.35 -46.00
CA ARG A 623 -88.97 16.78 -47.35
C ARG A 623 -88.48 15.80 -48.42
N THR A 624 -89.04 15.89 -49.63
CA THR A 624 -88.60 15.08 -50.78
C THR A 624 -88.25 16.01 -51.96
N PRO A 625 -86.97 16.21 -52.32
CA PRO A 625 -85.77 15.68 -51.65
C PRO A 625 -85.51 16.35 -50.28
N PRO A 626 -84.90 15.62 -49.31
CA PRO A 626 -84.62 16.15 -47.98
C PRO A 626 -83.58 17.27 -48.05
N LEU A 627 -83.73 18.28 -47.20
CA LEU A 627 -82.66 19.25 -46.97
C LEU A 627 -81.72 18.73 -45.88
N GLU A 628 -80.42 18.87 -46.13
CA GLU A 628 -79.35 18.38 -45.25
C GLU A 628 -78.51 19.54 -44.73
N SER A 629 -78.20 19.50 -43.44
CA SER A 629 -77.16 20.31 -42.82
C SER A 629 -76.06 19.43 -42.26
N ARG A 630 -74.82 19.82 -42.51
CA ARG A 630 -73.61 19.10 -42.10
C ARG A 630 -72.89 19.85 -40.99
N LEU A 631 -72.20 19.12 -40.12
CA LEU A 631 -71.38 19.67 -39.06
C LEU A 631 -70.17 18.76 -38.83
N PHE A 632 -68.97 19.30 -39.00
CA PHE A 632 -67.75 18.62 -38.59
C PHE A 632 -67.54 18.80 -37.09
N VAL A 633 -67.40 17.70 -36.37
CA VAL A 633 -67.20 17.65 -34.93
C VAL A 633 -65.91 16.91 -34.62
N MET A 634 -65.01 17.53 -33.86
CA MET A 634 -63.84 16.86 -33.32
C MET A 634 -64.23 16.16 -32.01
N VAL A 635 -64.06 14.84 -31.95
CA VAL A 635 -64.12 14.09 -30.70
C VAL A 635 -62.70 13.90 -30.23
N GLN A 636 -62.33 14.64 -29.19
CA GLN A 636 -61.06 14.51 -28.49
C GLN A 636 -61.18 13.41 -27.44
N ILE A 637 -60.26 12.46 -27.48
CA ILE A 637 -60.13 11.43 -26.45
C ILE A 637 -59.26 12.02 -25.34
N LEU A 638 -59.82 12.03 -24.13
CA LEU A 638 -59.16 12.48 -22.92
C LEU A 638 -58.51 11.28 -22.23
N ASP A 639 -57.30 11.55 -21.76
CA ASP A 639 -56.40 10.60 -21.12
C ASP A 639 -56.96 10.03 -19.81
N VAL A 640 -56.73 8.74 -19.58
CA VAL A 640 -56.94 8.03 -18.30
C VAL A 640 -55.62 7.36 -17.92
N ASP A 641 -55.30 7.31 -16.61
CA ASP A 641 -54.08 6.65 -16.08
C ASP A 641 -54.22 5.12 -16.15
N ASP A 642 -54.14 4.54 -17.34
CA ASP A 642 -54.27 3.10 -17.61
C ASP A 642 -52.95 2.43 -18.02
N ASN A 643 -51.95 3.21 -18.44
CA ASN A 643 -50.58 2.75 -18.57
C ASN A 643 -49.83 2.93 -17.26
N LYS A 644 -48.76 2.14 -17.09
CA LYS A 644 -47.88 2.25 -15.93
C LYS A 644 -46.47 2.58 -16.40
N PRO A 645 -45.67 3.28 -15.59
CA PRO A 645 -44.31 3.59 -15.98
C PRO A 645 -43.49 2.32 -16.18
N VAL A 646 -42.70 2.25 -17.25
CA VAL A 646 -41.83 1.12 -17.58
C VAL A 646 -40.38 1.58 -17.54
N PHE A 647 -39.53 0.89 -16.77
CA PHE A 647 -38.09 1.18 -16.72
C PHE A 647 -37.39 0.77 -18.02
N ASP A 648 -36.42 1.59 -18.47
CA ASP A 648 -35.67 1.36 -19.71
C ASP A 648 -34.79 0.09 -19.66
N ARG A 649 -34.48 -0.39 -18.45
CA ARG A 649 -33.64 -1.57 -18.20
C ARG A 649 -34.29 -2.50 -17.17
N SER A 650 -33.96 -3.78 -17.26
CA SER A 650 -34.38 -4.80 -16.30
C SER A 650 -33.58 -4.78 -14.99
N ASN A 651 -32.38 -4.18 -14.99
CA ASN A 651 -31.58 -3.89 -13.80
C ASN A 651 -30.62 -2.72 -14.05
N TYR A 652 -30.13 -2.12 -12.96
CA TYR A 652 -29.09 -1.10 -12.97
C TYR A 652 -27.96 -1.52 -12.03
N ALA A 653 -26.73 -1.15 -12.37
CA ALA A 653 -25.54 -1.39 -11.56
C ALA A 653 -24.71 -0.10 -11.49
N PHE A 654 -24.38 0.33 -10.28
CA PHE A 654 -23.56 1.51 -10.00
C PHE A 654 -22.46 1.16 -9.00
N SER A 655 -21.42 2.00 -8.95
CA SER A 655 -20.36 1.90 -7.96
C SER A 655 -20.03 3.29 -7.41
N VAL A 656 -19.79 3.38 -6.10
CA VAL A 656 -19.46 4.64 -5.42
C VAL A 656 -18.50 4.37 -4.27
N ALA A 657 -17.46 5.17 -4.10
CA ALA A 657 -16.51 5.01 -2.99
C ALA A 657 -17.16 5.36 -1.64
N GLU A 658 -16.76 4.73 -0.55
CA GLU A 658 -17.32 5.01 0.78
C GLU A 658 -17.00 6.40 1.33
N SER A 659 -15.88 6.99 0.89
CA SER A 659 -15.42 8.32 1.32
C SER A 659 -16.19 9.50 0.73
N VAL A 660 -17.11 9.24 -0.20
CA VAL A 660 -17.86 10.33 -0.84
C VAL A 660 -18.75 11.05 0.17
N SER A 661 -18.89 12.36 0.01
CA SER A 661 -19.78 13.15 0.87
C SER A 661 -21.25 12.77 0.68
N VAL A 662 -22.05 12.93 1.73
CA VAL A 662 -23.51 12.95 1.61
C VAL A 662 -23.92 13.96 0.53
N ASN A 663 -24.94 13.61 -0.26
CA ASN A 663 -25.43 14.30 -1.46
C ASN A 663 -24.61 14.08 -2.74
N THR A 664 -23.60 13.21 -2.74
CA THR A 664 -22.96 12.78 -3.99
C THR A 664 -23.94 11.98 -4.85
N SER A 665 -23.99 12.27 -6.16
CA SER A 665 -24.78 11.50 -7.13
C SER A 665 -24.11 10.16 -7.45
N VAL A 666 -24.90 9.09 -7.45
CA VAL A 666 -24.44 7.70 -7.69
C VAL A 666 -24.79 7.26 -9.11
N GLY A 667 -25.95 7.65 -9.61
CA GLY A 667 -26.47 7.26 -10.91
C GLY A 667 -27.97 7.52 -11.03
N THR A 668 -28.50 7.41 -12.24
CA THR A 668 -29.90 7.75 -12.54
C THR A 668 -30.63 6.54 -13.12
N VAL A 669 -31.81 6.25 -12.60
CA VAL A 669 -32.76 5.31 -13.22
C VAL A 669 -33.77 6.09 -14.07
N ARG A 670 -34.29 5.44 -15.11
CA ARG A 670 -35.24 6.07 -16.02
C ARG A 670 -36.37 5.11 -16.38
N ALA A 671 -37.59 5.63 -16.29
CA ALA A 671 -38.80 5.00 -16.77
C ALA A 671 -39.54 5.95 -17.72
N THR A 672 -40.43 5.38 -18.54
CA THR A 672 -41.31 6.08 -19.46
C THR A 672 -42.76 5.63 -19.25
N ASP A 673 -43.70 6.56 -19.37
CA ASP A 673 -45.14 6.31 -19.33
C ASP A 673 -45.74 6.75 -20.67
N LEU A 674 -46.76 6.04 -21.16
CA LEU A 674 -47.38 6.28 -22.46
C LEU A 674 -48.55 7.28 -22.39
N ASP A 675 -49.08 7.53 -21.20
CA ASP A 675 -50.15 8.50 -20.95
C ASP A 675 -49.68 9.94 -21.24
N ILE A 676 -50.53 10.94 -20.99
CA ILE A 676 -50.17 12.36 -21.12
C ILE A 676 -50.44 13.20 -19.87
N GLY A 677 -49.88 14.41 -19.84
CA GLY A 677 -50.15 15.38 -18.79
C GLY A 677 -49.75 14.87 -17.40
N VAL A 678 -50.67 14.92 -16.43
CA VAL A 678 -50.40 14.52 -15.04
C VAL A 678 -50.28 13.01 -14.82
N ASN A 679 -50.86 12.20 -15.70
CA ASN A 679 -50.84 10.75 -15.62
C ASN A 679 -49.45 10.22 -16.04
N ALA A 680 -48.83 10.82 -17.05
CA ALA A 680 -47.44 10.52 -17.42
C ALA A 680 -46.34 11.16 -16.54
N ILE A 681 -46.68 11.91 -15.47
CA ILE A 681 -45.66 12.43 -14.57
C ILE A 681 -45.17 11.30 -13.66
N ILE A 682 -43.95 10.83 -13.91
CA ILE A 682 -43.34 9.76 -13.14
C ILE A 682 -42.76 10.30 -11.82
N ARG A 683 -43.00 9.56 -10.75
CA ARG A 683 -42.39 9.74 -9.44
C ARG A 683 -41.58 8.51 -9.04
N TYR A 684 -40.33 8.73 -8.64
CA TYR A 684 -39.43 7.66 -8.20
C TYR A 684 -39.34 7.57 -6.68
N SER A 685 -39.18 6.36 -6.16
CA SER A 685 -38.95 6.11 -4.73
C SER A 685 -38.12 4.85 -4.51
N ILE A 686 -37.36 4.80 -3.41
CA ILE A 686 -36.69 3.56 -3.00
C ILE A 686 -37.66 2.80 -2.09
N VAL A 687 -38.04 1.59 -2.50
CA VAL A 687 -39.08 0.77 -1.85
C VAL A 687 -38.46 -0.14 -0.79
N LEU A 688 -37.36 -0.81 -1.13
CA LEU A 688 -36.66 -1.77 -0.26
C LEU A 688 -35.14 -1.77 -0.52
N GLY A 689 -34.40 -2.46 0.34
CA GLY A 689 -32.95 -2.67 0.20
C GLY A 689 -32.07 -1.54 0.69
N ASN A 690 -32.66 -0.42 1.13
CA ASN A 690 -31.95 0.76 1.61
C ASN A 690 -31.60 0.67 3.10
N THR A 691 -30.77 -0.30 3.46
CA THR A 691 -30.28 -0.48 4.83
C THR A 691 -29.64 0.81 5.34
N GLY A 692 -29.91 1.19 6.60
CA GLY A 692 -29.35 2.40 7.20
C GLY A 692 -29.83 3.73 6.60
N ASN A 693 -30.77 3.71 5.64
CA ASN A 693 -31.17 4.88 4.87
C ASN A 693 -29.98 5.53 4.11
N ALA A 694 -29.08 4.67 3.61
CA ALA A 694 -27.82 5.03 2.96
C ALA A 694 -28.00 5.87 1.70
N PHE A 695 -29.08 5.64 0.95
CA PHE A 695 -29.37 6.34 -0.29
C PHE A 695 -30.70 7.07 -0.23
N ARG A 696 -30.83 8.12 -1.03
CA ARG A 696 -32.10 8.74 -1.37
C ARG A 696 -32.21 8.82 -2.89
N ILE A 697 -33.42 8.96 -3.40
CA ILE A 697 -33.67 9.18 -4.82
C ILE A 697 -34.43 10.49 -5.00
N ASP A 698 -34.05 11.28 -6.01
CA ASP A 698 -34.85 12.42 -6.43
C ASP A 698 -36.14 11.91 -7.09
N ALA A 699 -37.26 12.35 -6.54
CA ALA A 699 -38.57 11.86 -6.94
C ALA A 699 -38.94 12.25 -8.38
N VAL A 700 -38.29 13.24 -8.99
CA VAL A 700 -38.60 13.72 -10.36
C VAL A 700 -37.60 13.18 -11.37
N THR A 701 -36.30 13.25 -11.06
CA THR A 701 -35.24 12.92 -12.03
C THR A 701 -34.84 11.44 -12.01
N GLY A 702 -35.16 10.71 -10.94
CA GLY A 702 -34.71 9.33 -10.76
C GLY A 702 -33.23 9.21 -10.39
N GLU A 703 -32.57 10.32 -10.05
CA GLU A 703 -31.17 10.36 -9.64
C GLU A 703 -31.02 9.91 -8.18
N ILE A 704 -30.13 8.94 -7.97
CA ILE A 704 -29.84 8.36 -6.66
C ILE A 704 -28.65 9.09 -6.07
N PHE A 705 -28.80 9.52 -4.82
CA PHE A 705 -27.78 10.23 -4.06
C PHE A 705 -27.44 9.50 -2.77
N VAL A 706 -26.21 9.65 -2.32
CA VAL A 706 -25.80 9.26 -0.97
C VAL A 706 -26.53 10.13 0.05
N ASN A 707 -27.15 9.51 1.05
CA ASN A 707 -27.99 10.16 2.06
C ASN A 707 -27.43 10.07 3.48
N SER A 708 -26.64 9.04 3.78
CA SER A 708 -25.82 8.95 4.99
C SER A 708 -24.40 8.56 4.63
N PRO A 709 -23.40 8.82 5.50
CA PRO A 709 -22.04 8.31 5.30
C PRO A 709 -22.07 6.81 5.01
N LEU A 710 -21.27 6.41 4.03
CA LEU A 710 -21.11 5.03 3.62
C LEU A 710 -19.90 4.44 4.35
N ASP A 711 -19.96 3.15 4.61
CA ASP A 711 -18.92 2.37 5.28
C ASP A 711 -19.01 0.97 4.67
N ARG A 712 -17.99 0.61 3.89
CA ARG A 712 -17.91 -0.64 3.16
C ARG A 712 -17.64 -1.81 4.10
N GLU A 713 -16.85 -1.61 5.15
CA GLU A 713 -16.58 -2.63 6.17
C GLU A 713 -17.88 -3.10 6.85
N THR A 714 -18.85 -2.19 6.99
CA THR A 714 -20.19 -2.49 7.47
C THR A 714 -21.11 -3.06 6.37
N THR A 715 -21.17 -2.44 5.18
CA THR A 715 -22.04 -2.90 4.07
C THR A 715 -21.42 -2.59 2.71
N ALA A 716 -20.82 -3.61 2.10
CA ALA A 716 -20.13 -3.49 0.81
C ALA A 716 -21.06 -3.41 -0.42
N ASP A 717 -22.28 -3.93 -0.33
CA ASP A 717 -23.22 -3.99 -1.46
C ASP A 717 -24.66 -3.67 -1.03
N TYR A 718 -25.35 -2.88 -1.84
CA TYR A 718 -26.77 -2.58 -1.69
C TYR A 718 -27.55 -3.06 -2.90
N SER A 719 -28.64 -3.78 -2.67
CA SER A 719 -29.59 -4.17 -3.72
C SER A 719 -30.91 -3.46 -3.48
N LEU A 720 -31.04 -2.26 -4.04
CA LEU A 720 -32.21 -1.41 -3.89
C LEU A 720 -33.33 -1.90 -4.81
N GLN A 721 -34.56 -1.94 -4.30
CA GLN A 721 -35.76 -2.03 -5.11
C GLN A 721 -36.28 -0.62 -5.33
N VAL A 722 -36.13 -0.09 -6.55
CA VAL A 722 -36.58 1.25 -6.91
C VAL A 722 -37.92 1.17 -7.62
N GLY A 723 -38.89 1.91 -7.09
CA GLY A 723 -40.25 1.98 -7.60
C GLY A 723 -40.48 3.23 -8.43
N SER A 724 -41.34 3.12 -9.43
CA SER A 724 -41.92 4.24 -10.18
C SER A 724 -43.44 4.19 -10.13
N GLY A 725 -44.08 5.35 -10.15
CA GLY A 725 -45.54 5.49 -10.24
C GLY A 725 -45.96 6.88 -10.74
N SER A 726 -47.17 6.98 -11.27
CA SER A 726 -47.78 8.22 -11.76
C SER A 726 -48.00 9.21 -10.60
N ALA A 727 -47.79 10.50 -10.80
CA ALA A 727 -47.87 11.53 -9.74
C ALA A 727 -49.26 11.68 -9.11
N GLY A 728 -50.31 11.18 -9.77
CA GLY A 728 -51.68 11.10 -9.24
C GLY A 728 -51.97 9.90 -8.35
N SER A 729 -51.11 8.86 -8.35
CA SER A 729 -51.30 7.64 -7.57
C SER A 729 -50.31 7.56 -6.40
N SER A 730 -50.79 7.11 -5.23
CA SER A 730 -49.93 6.90 -4.05
C SER A 730 -49.20 5.56 -4.07
N SER A 731 -49.38 4.77 -5.14
CA SER A 731 -48.91 3.39 -5.25
C SER A 731 -47.72 3.29 -6.21
N VAL A 732 -46.73 2.49 -5.82
CA VAL A 732 -45.68 2.05 -6.73
C VAL A 732 -46.28 1.12 -7.78
N ALA A 733 -46.17 1.48 -9.06
CA ALA A 733 -46.76 0.74 -10.17
C ALA A 733 -45.78 -0.24 -10.82
N SER A 734 -44.50 0.11 -10.86
CA SER A 734 -43.41 -0.72 -11.40
C SER A 734 -42.18 -0.67 -10.49
N VAL A 735 -41.40 -1.76 -10.47
CA VAL A 735 -40.21 -1.91 -9.62
C VAL A 735 -39.04 -2.46 -10.44
N VAL A 736 -37.84 -1.93 -10.20
CA VAL A 736 -36.57 -2.41 -10.77
C VAL A 736 -35.51 -2.59 -9.70
N THR A 737 -34.61 -3.56 -9.89
CA THR A 737 -33.47 -3.79 -9.02
C THR A 737 -32.29 -2.90 -9.43
N VAL A 738 -31.73 -2.16 -8.46
CA VAL A 738 -30.52 -1.35 -8.60
C VAL A 738 -29.46 -1.88 -7.64
N ASN A 739 -28.37 -2.42 -8.17
CA ASN A 739 -27.24 -2.89 -7.38
C ASN A 739 -26.19 -1.79 -7.28
N ILE A 740 -25.78 -1.43 -6.07
CA ILE A 740 -24.75 -0.43 -5.80
C ILE A 740 -23.62 -1.10 -5.03
N SER A 741 -22.45 -1.20 -5.64
CA SER A 741 -21.22 -1.66 -4.96
C SER A 741 -20.51 -0.48 -4.31
N ILE A 742 -20.13 -0.61 -3.04
CA ILE A 742 -19.35 0.39 -2.33
C ILE A 742 -17.86 0.13 -2.57
N GLY A 743 -17.19 1.11 -3.16
CA GLY A 743 -15.75 1.09 -3.39
C GLY A 743 -15.00 1.35 -2.08
N ASP A 744 -14.00 0.53 -1.83
CA ASP A 744 -13.13 0.58 -0.67
C ASP A 744 -12.21 1.82 -0.69
N VAL A 745 -12.03 2.43 0.49
CA VAL A 745 -11.10 3.51 0.76
C VAL A 745 -10.28 3.08 1.98
N ASN A 746 -8.98 3.33 1.92
CA ASN A 746 -8.05 3.00 3.00
C ASN A 746 -8.22 3.90 4.23
N ASP A 747 -9.31 3.76 4.97
CA ASP A 747 -9.63 4.60 6.12
C ASP A 747 -9.39 3.90 7.47
N ASN A 748 -9.34 2.56 7.48
CA ASN A 748 -8.89 1.79 8.64
C ASN A 748 -7.36 1.66 8.68
N VAL A 749 -6.87 1.09 9.78
CA VAL A 749 -5.44 0.81 9.97
C VAL A 749 -5.29 -0.61 10.48
N PRO A 750 -4.17 -1.30 10.17
CA PRO A 750 -4.00 -2.68 10.60
C PRO A 750 -3.99 -2.75 12.12
N ALA A 751 -4.77 -3.64 12.72
CA ALA A 751 -4.83 -3.84 14.16
C ALA A 751 -4.12 -5.14 14.56
N PHE A 752 -3.15 -5.05 15.49
CA PHE A 752 -2.51 -6.24 16.06
C PHE A 752 -3.53 -7.11 16.83
N SER A 753 -3.36 -8.43 16.73
CA SER A 753 -4.19 -9.39 17.48
C SER A 753 -4.07 -9.26 19.00
N GLN A 754 -2.96 -8.68 19.48
CA GLN A 754 -2.69 -8.43 20.90
C GLN A 754 -1.97 -7.08 21.09
N PRO A 755 -2.27 -6.32 22.16
CA PRO A 755 -1.56 -5.08 22.47
C PRO A 755 -0.13 -5.33 22.99
N ILE A 756 0.12 -6.52 23.56
CA ILE A 756 1.40 -6.93 24.12
C ILE A 756 1.67 -8.37 23.72
N PHE A 757 2.83 -8.61 23.13
CA PHE A 757 3.40 -9.92 22.86
C PHE A 757 4.51 -10.21 23.88
N SER A 758 4.56 -11.43 24.38
CA SER A 758 5.55 -11.87 25.38
C SER A 758 6.23 -13.16 24.91
N ALA A 759 7.56 -13.23 25.04
CA ALA A 759 8.36 -14.40 24.68
C ALA A 759 9.54 -14.62 25.63
N SER A 760 10.03 -15.86 25.74
CA SER A 760 11.23 -16.21 26.51
C SER A 760 12.17 -17.02 25.62
N LEU A 761 13.46 -16.66 25.64
CA LEU A 761 14.49 -17.30 24.84
C LEU A 761 15.75 -17.54 25.71
N PRO A 762 16.45 -18.67 25.59
CA PRO A 762 17.76 -18.84 26.21
C PRO A 762 18.76 -17.76 25.75
N TYR A 763 19.58 -17.22 26.65
CA TYR A 763 20.54 -16.16 26.29
C TYR A 763 21.64 -16.65 25.32
N ASP A 764 21.89 -17.96 25.27
CA ASP A 764 22.82 -18.63 24.36
C ASP A 764 22.16 -19.09 23.05
N SER A 765 20.96 -18.59 22.73
CA SER A 765 20.26 -18.91 21.49
C SER A 765 21.02 -18.43 20.26
N GLN A 766 20.98 -19.24 19.19
CA GLN A 766 21.68 -18.95 17.94
C GLN A 766 21.04 -17.80 17.16
N PHE A 767 21.84 -17.16 16.30
CA PHE A 767 21.37 -16.20 15.31
C PHE A 767 20.24 -16.80 14.46
N GLY A 768 19.18 -16.01 14.20
CA GLY A 768 18.01 -16.43 13.44
C GLY A 768 16.95 -17.19 14.25
N SER A 769 17.16 -17.40 15.56
CA SER A 769 16.15 -18.02 16.43
C SER A 769 14.84 -17.23 16.43
N LEU A 770 13.70 -17.93 16.32
CA LEU A 770 12.37 -17.34 16.36
C LEU A 770 12.00 -16.91 17.77
N ILE A 771 11.66 -15.64 17.97
CA ILE A 771 11.21 -15.07 19.24
C ILE A 771 9.70 -15.24 19.37
N VAL A 772 8.95 -14.69 18.42
CA VAL A 772 7.48 -14.71 18.40
C VAL A 772 6.97 -14.55 16.97
N ARG A 773 5.73 -15.00 16.71
CA ARG A 773 4.98 -14.61 15.51
C ARG A 773 3.89 -13.64 15.90
N VAL A 774 3.82 -12.52 15.21
CA VAL A 774 2.79 -11.50 15.40
C VAL A 774 1.88 -11.46 14.18
N SER A 775 0.64 -11.04 14.39
CA SER A 775 -0.32 -10.82 13.32
C SER A 775 -1.07 -9.51 13.57
N ALA A 776 -1.33 -8.79 12.49
CA ALA A 776 -2.26 -7.68 12.45
C ALA A 776 -3.20 -7.88 11.26
N ALA A 777 -4.42 -7.36 11.37
CA ALA A 777 -5.44 -7.43 10.34
C ALA A 777 -5.97 -6.02 10.05
N ASP A 778 -6.09 -5.69 8.78
CA ASP A 778 -6.71 -4.48 8.30
C ASP A 778 -8.10 -4.87 7.72
N PRO A 779 -9.21 -4.26 8.18
CA PRO A 779 -10.55 -4.62 7.74
C PRO A 779 -10.89 -4.12 6.33
N ASP A 780 -10.09 -3.21 5.76
CA ASP A 780 -10.20 -2.72 4.39
C ASP A 780 -10.09 -3.88 3.35
N TYR A 781 -10.25 -3.59 2.07
CA TYR A 781 -10.26 -4.58 0.99
C TYR A 781 -9.07 -4.47 0.02
N GLY A 782 -8.67 -5.60 -0.55
CA GLY A 782 -7.63 -5.64 -1.58
C GLY A 782 -6.28 -5.12 -1.08
N ASP A 783 -5.68 -4.17 -1.80
CA ASP A 783 -4.39 -3.59 -1.42
C ASP A 783 -4.48 -2.72 -0.15
N ASN A 784 -5.67 -2.19 0.15
CA ASN A 784 -5.94 -1.48 1.42
C ASN A 784 -6.03 -2.44 2.62
N ALA A 785 -6.13 -3.75 2.38
CA ALA A 785 -6.05 -4.76 3.45
C ALA A 785 -4.61 -5.24 3.75
N LEU A 786 -3.61 -4.78 2.98
CA LEU A 786 -2.23 -5.25 3.12
C LEU A 786 -1.59 -4.76 4.42
N VAL A 787 -0.79 -5.62 5.04
CA VAL A 787 -0.13 -5.32 6.32
C VAL A 787 1.38 -5.47 6.18
N ALA A 788 2.10 -4.42 6.52
CA ALA A 788 3.55 -4.41 6.66
C ALA A 788 3.94 -4.27 8.14
N PHE A 789 5.10 -4.81 8.51
CA PHE A 789 5.58 -4.84 9.90
C PHE A 789 6.96 -4.21 10.05
N SER A 790 7.23 -3.62 11.21
CA SER A 790 8.57 -3.22 11.64
C SER A 790 8.74 -3.42 13.14
N VAL A 791 9.97 -3.60 13.56
CA VAL A 791 10.35 -3.73 14.97
C VAL A 791 11.44 -2.70 15.26
N ALA A 792 11.24 -1.93 16.33
CA ALA A 792 12.24 -1.02 16.86
C ALA A 792 12.61 -1.51 18.26
N ASP A 793 13.87 -1.91 18.44
CA ASP A 793 14.43 -2.22 19.74
C ASP A 793 15.64 -1.31 20.02
N ASP A 794 15.92 -1.06 21.30
CA ASP A 794 16.98 -0.12 21.70
C ASP A 794 18.40 -0.71 21.56
N ARG A 795 18.53 -1.99 21.20
CA ARG A 795 19.79 -2.76 21.30
C ARG A 795 20.22 -3.43 19.99
N GLY A 796 19.49 -3.25 18.90
CA GLY A 796 19.68 -3.91 17.61
C GLY A 796 19.61 -5.45 17.66
N LEU A 797 18.79 -6.03 18.54
CA LEU A 797 18.77 -7.48 18.78
C LEU A 797 17.81 -8.24 17.85
N MET A 798 16.78 -7.59 17.33
CA MET A 798 15.62 -8.21 16.69
C MET A 798 15.39 -7.69 15.27
N SER A 799 14.89 -8.55 14.39
CA SER A 799 14.29 -8.16 13.10
C SER A 799 12.92 -8.81 12.93
N ILE A 800 12.11 -8.27 12.04
CA ILE A 800 10.79 -8.83 11.70
C ILE A 800 10.68 -8.96 10.17
N ASP A 801 10.15 -10.10 9.72
CA ASP A 801 9.87 -10.33 8.30
C ASP A 801 8.43 -9.93 7.90
N SER A 802 8.13 -9.97 6.61
CA SER A 802 6.78 -9.66 6.08
C SER A 802 5.69 -10.63 6.53
N ALA A 803 6.05 -11.81 7.05
CA ALA A 803 5.12 -12.78 7.61
C ALA A 803 4.91 -12.59 9.13
N GLY A 804 5.43 -11.50 9.71
CA GLY A 804 5.29 -11.18 11.13
C GLY A 804 6.16 -12.06 12.04
N ARG A 805 7.21 -12.71 11.54
CA ARG A 805 8.13 -13.51 12.36
C ARG A 805 9.23 -12.60 12.90
N VAL A 806 9.31 -12.49 14.23
CA VAL A 806 10.38 -11.76 14.91
C VAL A 806 11.53 -12.71 15.21
N THR A 807 12.74 -12.42 14.73
CA THR A 807 13.93 -13.26 14.89
C THR A 807 15.10 -12.49 15.51
N LEU A 808 16.04 -13.24 16.08
CA LEU A 808 17.26 -12.69 16.69
C LEU A 808 18.33 -12.40 15.62
N VAL A 809 18.83 -11.16 15.56
CA VAL A 809 19.88 -10.72 14.62
C VAL A 809 21.20 -10.32 15.29
N SER A 810 21.21 -10.21 16.62
CA SER A 810 22.42 -9.98 17.42
C SER A 810 22.34 -10.76 18.72
N LEU A 811 23.47 -11.28 19.20
CA LEU A 811 23.51 -12.11 20.40
C LEU A 811 23.34 -11.25 21.65
N PRO A 812 22.45 -11.62 22.59
CA PRO A 812 22.34 -10.91 23.86
C PRO A 812 23.64 -11.09 24.68
N THR A 813 24.20 -10.00 25.20
CA THR A 813 25.49 -10.00 25.90
C THR A 813 25.45 -10.66 27.28
N SER A 814 24.26 -10.82 27.87
CA SER A 814 24.03 -11.48 29.16
C SER A 814 22.56 -11.88 29.33
N SER A 815 22.27 -12.82 30.23
CA SER A 815 20.90 -13.03 30.72
C SER A 815 20.43 -11.79 31.49
N SER A 816 19.11 -11.60 31.56
CA SER A 816 18.49 -10.46 32.24
C SER A 816 17.23 -10.92 32.97
N THR A 817 17.09 -10.51 34.23
CA THR A 817 15.89 -10.80 35.02
C THR A 817 14.69 -9.96 34.59
N THR A 818 14.91 -8.83 33.91
CA THR A 818 13.87 -7.99 33.29
C THR A 818 13.81 -8.17 31.78
N PRO A 819 12.64 -8.04 31.13
CA PRO A 819 12.53 -8.24 29.70
C PRO A 819 13.21 -7.11 28.91
N ALA A 820 13.78 -7.45 27.76
CA ALA A 820 14.00 -6.49 26.70
C ALA A 820 12.64 -6.09 26.10
N THR A 821 12.45 -4.80 25.86
CA THR A 821 11.24 -4.27 25.23
C THR A 821 11.54 -3.83 23.81
N ALA A 822 10.67 -4.18 22.87
CA ALA A 822 10.69 -3.67 21.51
C ALA A 822 9.31 -3.13 21.14
N ARG A 823 9.28 -2.07 20.32
CA ARG A 823 8.05 -1.53 19.75
C ARG A 823 7.82 -2.19 18.40
N LEU A 824 6.69 -2.88 18.27
CA LEU A 824 6.20 -3.40 17.01
C LEU A 824 5.31 -2.34 16.37
N SER A 825 5.44 -2.16 15.06
CA SER A 825 4.59 -1.27 14.27
C SER A 825 4.00 -2.05 13.10
N ALA A 826 2.72 -1.86 12.84
CA ALA A 826 2.04 -2.36 11.64
C ALA A 826 1.36 -1.20 10.92
N TRP A 827 1.43 -1.21 9.59
CA TRP A 827 0.82 -0.18 8.74
C TRP A 827 0.42 -0.78 7.40
N ASN A 828 -0.53 -0.12 6.74
CA ASN A 828 -0.87 -0.44 5.38
C ASN A 828 0.15 0.24 4.42
N PRO A 829 0.82 -0.48 3.50
CA PRO A 829 1.83 0.08 2.61
C PRO A 829 1.27 1.03 1.52
N VAL A 830 -0.04 1.02 1.30
CA VAL A 830 -0.80 1.97 0.47
C VAL A 830 -1.01 3.30 1.18
N ARG A 831 -1.10 3.33 2.51
CA ARG A 831 -1.27 4.55 3.33
C ARG A 831 -0.19 4.68 4.41
N ALA A 832 0.83 5.51 4.13
CA ALA A 832 1.99 5.71 5.02
C ALA A 832 1.70 6.46 6.34
N SER A 833 0.49 7.02 6.51
CA SER A 833 0.23 8.04 7.54
C SER A 833 -0.20 7.48 8.90
N ALA A 834 -0.68 6.24 8.96
CA ALA A 834 -1.32 5.71 10.17
C ALA A 834 -0.77 4.32 10.53
N ILE A 835 -0.22 4.23 11.75
CA ILE A 835 0.54 3.09 12.24
C ILE A 835 -0.13 2.60 13.53
N SER A 836 -0.44 1.31 13.60
CA SER A 836 -0.74 0.68 14.89
C SER A 836 0.54 0.18 15.54
N SER A 837 0.57 0.17 16.87
CA SER A 837 1.74 -0.32 17.60
C SER A 837 1.38 -1.27 18.72
N ALA A 838 2.21 -2.29 18.90
CA ALA A 838 2.16 -3.23 20.00
C ALA A 838 3.52 -3.28 20.72
N THR A 839 3.53 -3.76 21.96
CA THR A 839 4.77 -3.95 22.73
C THR A 839 5.20 -5.41 22.68
N LEU A 840 6.46 -5.68 22.35
CA LEU A 840 7.09 -6.99 22.50
C LEU A 840 7.96 -6.99 23.76
N ARG A 841 7.76 -7.99 24.63
CA ARG A 841 8.59 -8.24 25.82
C ARG A 841 9.31 -9.58 25.67
N VAL A 842 10.64 -9.56 25.74
CA VAL A 842 11.48 -10.75 25.56
C VAL A 842 12.37 -10.96 26.78
N TRP A 843 12.25 -12.10 27.44
CA TRP A 843 13.15 -12.51 28.51
C TRP A 843 14.28 -13.38 27.97
N PHE A 844 15.53 -12.97 28.22
CA PHE A 844 16.72 -13.76 27.89
C PHE A 844 17.19 -14.50 29.14
N THR A 845 16.93 -15.81 29.19
CA THR A 845 17.05 -16.64 30.40
C THR A 845 18.31 -17.49 30.39
N SER A 846 18.97 -17.66 31.54
CA SER A 846 19.99 -18.68 31.76
C SER A 846 19.39 -19.93 32.40
N SER A 847 20.20 -20.97 32.61
CA SER A 847 19.76 -22.19 33.30
C SER A 847 19.31 -21.95 34.74
N ALA A 848 19.73 -20.85 35.39
CA ALA A 848 19.35 -20.50 36.76
C ALA A 848 17.89 -20.03 36.89
N GLU A 849 17.29 -19.51 35.82
CA GLU A 849 15.89 -19.04 35.79
C GLU A 849 14.90 -20.08 35.25
N VAL A 850 15.39 -21.26 34.84
CA VAL A 850 14.56 -22.33 34.28
C VAL A 850 14.20 -23.35 35.36
N ALA A 851 12.91 -23.58 35.56
CA ALA A 851 12.41 -24.68 36.37
C ALA A 851 12.15 -25.91 35.48
N VAL A 852 12.49 -27.10 35.97
CA VAL A 852 12.13 -28.37 35.30
C VAL A 852 10.96 -29.00 36.04
N LEU A 853 9.81 -29.14 35.37
CA LEU A 853 8.63 -29.78 35.93
C LEU A 853 8.41 -31.13 35.26
N THR A 854 8.52 -32.23 36.02
CA THR A 854 8.27 -33.58 35.49
C THR A 854 6.78 -33.93 35.61
N VAL A 855 6.16 -34.44 34.55
CA VAL A 855 4.75 -34.87 34.52
C VAL A 855 4.63 -36.32 34.08
N THR A 856 3.62 -37.04 34.57
CA THR A 856 3.39 -38.47 34.24
C THR A 856 2.55 -38.63 32.96
N GLN A 857 3.03 -38.09 31.85
CA GLN A 857 2.45 -38.26 30.52
C GLN A 857 3.56 -38.32 29.46
N THR A 858 3.24 -38.82 28.26
CA THR A 858 4.19 -38.86 27.13
C THR A 858 4.42 -37.47 26.53
N PRO A 859 5.61 -37.17 25.96
CA PRO A 859 5.90 -35.87 25.36
C PRO A 859 4.92 -35.49 24.24
N ASP A 860 4.46 -36.46 23.45
CA ASP A 860 3.48 -36.23 22.38
C ASP A 860 2.14 -35.76 22.94
N TRP A 861 1.65 -36.41 24.00
CA TRP A 861 0.40 -36.01 24.65
C TRP A 861 0.55 -34.64 25.30
N VAL A 862 1.66 -34.42 26.01
CA VAL A 862 1.94 -33.14 26.68
C VAL A 862 2.02 -32.00 25.67
N SER A 863 2.70 -32.21 24.54
CA SER A 863 2.84 -31.22 23.48
C SER A 863 1.48 -30.82 22.87
N GLN A 864 0.53 -31.75 22.79
CA GLN A 864 -0.85 -31.48 22.32
C GLN A 864 -1.71 -30.76 23.37
N HIS A 865 -1.31 -30.72 24.64
CA HIS A 865 -2.10 -30.19 25.76
C HIS A 865 -1.37 -29.11 26.58
N LEU A 866 -0.36 -28.43 25.99
CA LEU A 866 0.46 -27.43 26.66
C LEU A 866 -0.35 -26.28 27.30
N ASP A 867 -1.47 -25.87 26.69
CA ASP A 867 -2.31 -24.78 27.20
C ASP A 867 -2.95 -25.11 28.56
N MET A 868 -3.26 -26.38 28.81
CA MET A 868 -3.78 -26.83 30.11
C MET A 868 -2.73 -26.59 31.21
N TYR A 869 -1.48 -26.98 30.95
CA TYR A 869 -0.36 -26.79 31.88
C TYR A 869 -0.05 -25.30 32.08
N ARG A 870 -0.05 -24.53 30.99
CA ARG A 870 0.19 -23.08 31.02
C ARG A 870 -0.86 -22.35 31.87
N THR A 871 -2.14 -22.67 31.68
CA THR A 871 -3.25 -22.05 32.41
C THR A 871 -3.14 -22.27 33.92
N GLN A 872 -2.76 -23.48 34.34
CA GLN A 872 -2.54 -23.77 35.77
C GLN A 872 -1.33 -23.03 36.34
N LEU A 873 -0.22 -22.98 35.60
CA LEU A 873 0.96 -22.24 36.02
C LEU A 873 0.68 -20.74 36.12
N VAL A 874 -0.14 -20.17 35.22
CA VAL A 874 -0.62 -18.79 35.28
C VAL A 874 -1.39 -18.54 36.59
N ALA A 875 -2.28 -19.46 36.97
CA ALA A 875 -3.04 -19.36 38.23
C ALA A 875 -2.14 -19.44 39.48
N ILE A 876 -1.11 -20.29 39.47
CA ILE A 876 -0.17 -20.47 40.59
C ILE A 876 0.78 -19.26 40.73
N THR A 877 1.33 -18.80 39.62
CA THR A 877 2.34 -17.73 39.58
C THR A 877 1.74 -16.33 39.63
N ASN A 878 0.42 -16.23 39.43
CA ASN A 878 -0.34 -14.98 39.33
C ASN A 878 0.24 -14.03 38.25
N THR A 879 0.66 -14.60 37.11
CA THR A 879 1.19 -13.86 35.95
C THR A 879 0.72 -14.52 34.65
N SER A 880 0.55 -13.74 33.58
CA SER A 880 0.32 -14.26 32.23
C SER A 880 1.62 -14.62 31.49
N ASN A 881 2.77 -14.18 32.00
CA ASN A 881 4.09 -14.43 31.38
C ASN A 881 4.66 -15.77 31.87
N VAL A 882 4.02 -16.86 31.48
CA VAL A 882 4.51 -18.23 31.66
C VAL A 882 4.88 -18.81 30.30
N PHE A 883 6.08 -19.35 30.20
CA PHE A 883 6.62 -19.92 28.96
C PHE A 883 7.10 -21.35 29.22
N ILE A 884 6.68 -22.27 28.35
CA ILE A 884 7.18 -23.63 28.32
C ILE A 884 8.14 -23.70 27.14
N THR A 885 9.45 -23.71 27.41
CA THR A 885 10.49 -23.54 26.40
C THR A 885 10.96 -24.86 25.80
N SER A 886 10.75 -25.98 26.50
CA SER A 886 11.09 -27.31 26.01
C SER A 886 10.20 -28.38 26.65
N VAL A 887 9.86 -29.39 25.85
CA VAL A 887 9.17 -30.62 26.24
C VAL A 887 10.08 -31.78 25.86
N ARG A 888 10.54 -32.56 26.83
CA ARG A 888 11.47 -33.66 26.57
C ARG A 888 11.13 -34.87 27.44
N TYR A 889 11.55 -36.07 27.00
CA TYR A 889 11.48 -37.25 27.85
C TYR A 889 12.25 -37.01 29.15
N HIS A 890 11.68 -37.44 30.27
CA HIS A 890 12.40 -37.46 31.53
C HIS A 890 13.50 -38.51 31.46
N LEU A 891 14.71 -38.19 31.92
CA LEU A 891 15.81 -39.17 31.95
C LEU A 891 15.82 -39.91 33.29
N SER A 892 15.89 -41.24 33.23
CA SER A 892 16.13 -42.08 34.41
C SER A 892 17.53 -41.83 35.00
N LYS A 893 17.79 -42.35 36.20
CA LYS A 893 19.11 -42.21 36.86
C LYS A 893 20.28 -42.76 36.03
N ASP A 894 19.99 -43.69 35.11
CA ASP A 894 20.97 -44.33 34.24
C ASP A 894 21.09 -43.62 32.88
N GLY A 895 20.38 -42.50 32.68
CA GLY A 895 20.41 -41.70 31.45
C GLY A 895 19.45 -42.15 30.35
N GLU A 896 18.69 -43.23 30.57
CA GLU A 896 17.70 -43.73 29.61
C GLU A 896 16.39 -42.92 29.67
N PRO A 897 15.76 -42.61 28.52
CA PRO A 897 14.49 -41.87 28.48
C PRO A 897 13.33 -42.70 29.04
N ASP A 898 12.65 -42.14 30.04
CA ASP A 898 11.44 -42.68 30.63
C ASP A 898 10.24 -42.34 29.74
N LEU A 899 9.74 -43.35 29.03
CA LEU A 899 8.64 -43.20 28.09
C LEU A 899 7.29 -42.84 28.76
N THR A 900 7.22 -42.83 30.09
CA THR A 900 6.00 -42.51 30.85
C THR A 900 6.05 -41.12 31.51
N ARG A 901 7.19 -40.43 31.45
CA ARG A 901 7.40 -39.14 32.10
C ARG A 901 8.01 -38.10 31.15
N THR A 902 7.55 -36.87 31.29
CA THR A 902 7.99 -35.73 30.47
C THR A 902 8.50 -34.60 31.36
N ASP A 903 9.66 -34.06 31.02
CA ASP A 903 10.21 -32.85 31.63
C ASP A 903 9.79 -31.62 30.81
N LEU A 904 9.15 -30.68 31.49
CA LEU A 904 8.80 -29.35 30.98
C LEU A 904 9.81 -28.33 31.51
N LEU A 905 10.50 -27.63 30.60
CA LEU A 905 11.31 -26.47 30.97
C LEU A 905 10.41 -25.25 30.99
N VAL A 906 10.29 -24.63 32.16
CA VAL A 906 9.36 -23.54 32.41
C VAL A 906 10.10 -22.32 32.94
N THR A 907 9.77 -21.18 32.36
CA THR A 907 10.15 -19.86 32.88
C THR A 907 8.89 -19.07 33.16
N ALA A 908 8.92 -18.24 34.20
CA ALA A 908 7.79 -17.39 34.56
C ALA A 908 8.27 -16.06 35.16
N SER A 909 7.54 -14.98 34.89
CA SER A 909 7.78 -13.69 35.54
C SER A 909 6.96 -13.54 36.81
N ARG A 910 7.42 -12.71 37.74
CA ARG A 910 6.60 -12.11 38.79
C ARG A 910 5.69 -11.03 38.18
N PRO A 911 4.67 -10.55 38.92
CA PRO A 911 3.84 -9.41 38.50
C PRO A 911 4.62 -8.13 38.23
N ASP A 912 5.80 -7.96 38.84
CA ASP A 912 6.73 -6.84 38.61
C ASP A 912 7.63 -7.02 37.36
N LEU A 913 7.36 -8.04 36.54
CA LEU A 913 8.09 -8.42 35.32
C LEU A 913 9.49 -9.02 35.54
N THR A 914 9.94 -9.23 36.77
CA THR A 914 11.20 -9.91 37.06
C THR A 914 11.03 -11.44 36.97
N LEU A 915 12.03 -12.18 36.51
CA LEU A 915 11.96 -13.65 36.48
C LEU A 915 12.02 -14.27 37.88
N TYR A 916 11.25 -15.33 38.11
CA TYR A 916 11.51 -16.25 39.21
C TYR A 916 12.84 -16.99 38.98
N SER A 917 13.59 -17.28 40.04
CA SER A 917 14.66 -18.28 39.92
C SER A 917 14.05 -19.68 39.76
N GLY A 918 14.73 -20.58 39.05
CA GLY A 918 14.27 -21.96 38.86
C GLY A 918 13.86 -22.63 40.19
N PRO A 919 14.71 -22.60 41.24
CA PRO A 919 14.37 -23.17 42.54
C PRO A 919 13.15 -22.52 43.23
N GLU A 920 12.96 -21.21 43.08
CA GLU A 920 11.79 -20.51 43.65
C GLU A 920 10.50 -20.91 42.95
N LEU A 921 10.52 -20.91 41.61
CA LEU A 921 9.36 -21.29 40.80
C LEU A 921 8.93 -22.73 41.11
N SER A 922 9.89 -23.64 41.25
CA SER A 922 9.64 -25.03 41.62
C SER A 922 9.05 -25.17 43.02
N LYS A 923 9.53 -24.41 44.00
CA LYS A 923 8.97 -24.39 45.37
C LYS A 923 7.54 -23.85 45.38
N LEU A 924 7.27 -22.78 44.62
CA LEU A 924 5.95 -22.18 44.51
C LEU A 924 4.94 -23.18 43.93
N VAL A 925 5.31 -23.83 42.83
CA VAL A 925 4.50 -24.87 42.18
C VAL A 925 4.27 -26.06 43.12
N LEU A 926 5.29 -26.51 43.87
CA LEU A 926 5.14 -27.59 44.86
C LEU A 926 4.19 -27.21 46.02
N SER A 927 4.26 -25.95 46.48
CA SER A 927 3.42 -25.48 47.58
C SER A 927 1.94 -25.44 47.19
N ALA A 928 1.63 -25.01 45.97
CA ALA A 928 0.26 -25.00 45.44
C ALA A 928 -0.31 -26.43 45.23
N MET A 929 0.55 -27.42 45.01
CA MET A 929 0.14 -28.83 44.89
C MET A 929 -0.20 -29.48 46.23
N SER A 930 0.33 -28.96 47.33
CA SER A 930 0.12 -29.53 48.67
C SER A 930 -1.08 -28.92 49.41
N SER A 931 -1.62 -27.78 48.95
CA SER A 931 -2.75 -27.07 49.54
C SER A 931 -4.12 -27.47 48.98
N GLY A 932 -4.24 -28.68 48.43
CA GLY A 932 -5.43 -29.28 47.79
C GLY A 932 -6.74 -28.49 47.84
N ASP A 933 -7.13 -27.87 46.72
CA ASP A 933 -8.55 -27.73 46.35
C ASP A 933 -8.85 -27.30 44.90
N SER A 934 -7.92 -27.35 43.93
CA SER A 934 -8.28 -27.04 42.51
C SER A 934 -7.49 -27.78 41.41
N ALA A 935 -6.50 -28.62 41.74
CA ALA A 935 -5.63 -29.30 40.77
C ALA A 935 -6.00 -30.78 40.53
N ALA A 936 -7.28 -31.14 40.61
CA ALA A 936 -7.74 -32.52 40.85
C ALA A 936 -7.39 -33.58 39.78
N ASN A 937 -6.77 -33.24 38.64
CA ASN A 937 -6.41 -34.22 37.60
C ASN A 937 -4.96 -34.14 37.07
N LEU A 938 -4.08 -33.31 37.65
CA LEU A 938 -2.69 -33.15 37.15
C LEU A 938 -1.66 -33.47 38.23
N ARG A 939 -0.90 -34.55 38.00
CA ARG A 939 0.19 -35.00 38.88
C ARG A 939 1.53 -34.54 38.30
N PHE A 940 2.11 -33.50 38.89
CA PHE A 940 3.49 -33.10 38.64
C PHE A 940 4.38 -33.80 39.69
N LEU A 941 5.47 -34.40 39.23
CA LEU A 941 6.47 -35.05 40.07
C LEU A 941 7.67 -34.12 40.29
N LYS A 942 8.20 -34.22 41.52
CA LYS A 942 9.21 -33.39 42.18
C LYS A 942 10.55 -33.27 41.43
N LEU A 943 11.17 -32.10 41.50
CA LEU A 943 12.59 -31.85 41.18
C LEU A 943 13.53 -32.54 42.19
N GLN A 944 14.58 -33.19 41.70
CA GLN A 944 15.76 -33.56 42.48
C GLN A 944 16.82 -32.47 42.26
N ASP A 945 17.38 -31.90 43.33
CA ASP A 945 18.32 -30.77 43.27
C ASP A 945 19.53 -31.10 42.39
N ALA A 946 19.74 -30.31 41.33
CA ALA A 946 20.97 -30.30 40.54
C ALA A 946 22.00 -29.37 41.19
N SER A 947 22.55 -29.77 42.33
CA SER A 947 23.81 -29.22 42.85
C SER A 947 24.87 -30.30 42.74
N GLY A 948 25.60 -30.31 41.62
CA GLY A 948 26.78 -31.17 41.44
C GLY A 948 26.81 -31.92 40.12
N ALA A 949 27.17 -31.23 39.04
CA ALA A 949 27.85 -31.85 37.91
C ALA A 949 28.89 -30.85 37.42
N SER A 950 30.13 -31.08 37.83
CA SER A 950 31.30 -30.51 37.18
C SER A 950 31.27 -30.89 35.71
N ASP A 951 31.47 -29.88 34.88
CA ASP A 951 31.82 -29.98 33.47
C ASP A 951 32.82 -31.13 33.21
N PRO A 952 32.42 -32.22 32.53
CA PRO A 952 33.36 -33.22 32.06
C PRO A 952 33.85 -32.80 30.68
N GLY A 953 34.97 -32.08 30.68
CA GLY A 953 36.05 -32.28 29.72
C GLY A 953 35.75 -31.99 28.25
N ALA A 954 36.42 -30.94 27.77
CA ALA A 954 37.28 -31.01 26.61
C ALA A 954 37.83 -32.43 26.37
N ALA A 955 37.26 -33.15 25.40
CA ALA A 955 37.83 -34.36 24.82
C ALA A 955 37.39 -34.45 23.35
N GLY A 956 38.39 -34.25 22.49
CA GLY A 956 38.51 -34.66 21.09
C GLY A 956 37.25 -34.96 20.28
N ASP A 957 37.12 -34.19 19.19
CA ASP A 957 36.53 -34.65 17.93
C ASP A 957 36.80 -36.14 17.70
N VAL A 958 35.74 -36.93 17.72
CA VAL A 958 35.74 -38.27 17.12
C VAL A 958 35.30 -38.08 15.68
N ASP A 959 36.31 -38.10 14.81
CA ASP A 959 36.19 -38.17 13.37
C ASP A 959 35.35 -39.40 12.99
N LEU A 960 34.09 -39.17 12.64
CA LEU A 960 33.21 -40.20 12.07
C LEU A 960 33.67 -40.45 10.64
N SER A 961 34.43 -41.54 10.47
CA SER A 961 34.92 -41.98 9.16
C SER A 961 33.81 -41.98 8.09
N LEU A 962 34.17 -41.49 6.90
CA LEU A 962 33.32 -41.34 5.70
C LEU A 962 32.43 -42.54 5.29
N PRO A 963 32.64 -43.82 5.69
CA PRO A 963 31.74 -44.90 5.27
C PRO A 963 30.35 -44.89 5.95
N ALA A 964 30.18 -44.28 7.12
CA ALA A 964 28.91 -44.33 7.88
C ALA A 964 27.87 -43.31 7.40
N ILE A 965 28.34 -42.13 6.96
CA ILE A 965 27.49 -41.06 6.40
C ILE A 965 26.96 -41.45 5.02
N ALA A 966 27.77 -42.16 4.21
CA ALA A 966 27.36 -42.68 2.90
C ALA A 966 26.22 -43.72 3.02
N ALA A 967 26.25 -44.58 4.04
CA ALA A 967 25.21 -45.58 4.26
C ALA A 967 23.85 -44.96 4.66
N CYS A 968 23.87 -43.90 5.49
CA CYS A 968 22.65 -43.20 5.92
C CYS A 968 22.02 -42.37 4.79
N VAL A 969 22.83 -41.74 3.93
CA VAL A 969 22.33 -41.00 2.76
C VAL A 969 21.73 -41.95 1.72
N VAL A 970 22.34 -43.12 1.47
CA VAL A 970 21.78 -44.13 0.57
C VAL A 970 20.45 -44.67 1.12
N LEU A 971 20.33 -44.91 2.43
CA LEU A 971 19.08 -45.37 3.04
C LEU A 971 17.96 -44.31 2.94
N ALA A 972 18.30 -43.03 3.15
CA ALA A 972 17.36 -41.91 3.04
C ALA A 972 16.88 -41.70 1.59
N VAL A 973 17.77 -41.84 0.60
CA VAL A 973 17.42 -41.75 -0.82
C VAL A 973 16.55 -42.94 -1.25
N VAL A 974 16.81 -44.15 -0.75
CA VAL A 974 15.96 -45.33 -1.01
C VAL A 974 14.58 -45.19 -0.37
N LEU A 975 14.48 -44.63 0.84
CA LEU A 975 13.22 -44.35 1.52
C LEU A 975 12.40 -43.25 0.81
N LEU A 976 13.06 -42.18 0.36
CA LEU A 976 12.41 -41.11 -0.42
C LEU A 976 11.97 -41.60 -1.79
N ALA A 977 12.74 -42.47 -2.45
CA ALA A 977 12.34 -43.10 -3.70
C ALA A 977 11.16 -44.06 -3.52
N ALA A 978 11.12 -44.83 -2.43
CA ALA A 978 9.99 -45.70 -2.10
C ALA A 978 8.72 -44.89 -1.78
N LEU A 979 8.85 -43.76 -1.08
CA LEU A 979 7.74 -42.84 -0.80
C LEU A 979 7.22 -42.18 -2.09
N GLY A 980 8.12 -41.74 -2.97
CA GLY A 980 7.77 -41.22 -4.30
C GLY A 980 7.07 -42.26 -5.18
N PHE A 981 7.51 -43.52 -5.14
CA PHE A 981 6.88 -44.62 -5.88
C PHE A 981 5.50 -44.98 -5.31
N ALA A 982 5.32 -44.93 -3.99
CA ALA A 982 4.03 -45.15 -3.34
C ALA A 982 3.03 -44.02 -3.67
N ILE A 983 3.48 -42.76 -3.66
CA ILE A 983 2.66 -41.61 -4.08
C ILE A 983 2.31 -41.71 -5.56
N ALA A 984 3.26 -42.11 -6.41
CA ALA A 984 3.00 -42.31 -7.84
C ALA A 984 2.00 -43.45 -8.08
N MET A 985 2.09 -44.58 -7.36
CA MET A 985 1.10 -45.66 -7.44
C MET A 985 -0.28 -45.23 -6.94
N TYR A 986 -0.35 -44.43 -5.87
CA TYR A 986 -1.60 -43.87 -5.35
C TYR A 986 -2.25 -42.90 -6.36
N CYS A 987 -1.45 -42.06 -7.00
CA CYS A 987 -1.90 -41.16 -8.06
C CYS A 987 -2.32 -41.92 -9.33
N MET A 988 -1.61 -43.00 -9.71
CA MET A 988 -2.02 -43.87 -10.82
C MET A 988 -3.33 -44.59 -10.52
N GLN A 989 -3.54 -45.11 -9.30
CA GLN A 989 -4.80 -45.71 -8.86
C GLN A 989 -5.97 -44.71 -8.89
N LYS A 990 -5.78 -43.47 -8.41
CA LYS A 990 -6.79 -42.41 -8.53
C LYS A 990 -7.06 -42.01 -9.98
N SER A 991 -6.04 -41.99 -10.84
CA SER A 991 -6.23 -41.70 -12.27
C SER A 991 -6.96 -42.82 -13.01
N LEU A 992 -6.74 -44.10 -12.64
CA LEU A 992 -7.47 -45.25 -13.19
C LEU A 992 -8.93 -45.26 -12.73
N ALA A 993 -9.19 -44.91 -11.46
CA ALA A 993 -10.54 -44.76 -10.93
C ALA A 993 -11.31 -43.60 -11.58
N ALA A 994 -10.63 -42.46 -11.83
CA ALA A 994 -11.21 -41.32 -12.56
C ALA A 994 -11.48 -41.64 -14.03
N ARG A 995 -10.62 -42.42 -14.71
CA ARG A 995 -10.83 -42.89 -16.09
C ARG A 995 -11.97 -43.92 -16.18
N CYS A 996 -12.12 -44.82 -15.22
CA CYS A 996 -13.26 -45.74 -15.15
C CYS A 996 -14.59 -45.01 -14.85
N ALA A 997 -14.58 -43.94 -14.04
CA ALA A 997 -15.77 -43.12 -13.77
C ALA A 997 -16.18 -42.26 -14.99
N ALA A 998 -15.22 -41.71 -15.73
CA ALA A 998 -15.49 -40.97 -16.96
C ALA A 998 -16.02 -41.86 -18.11
N GLN A 999 -15.56 -43.11 -18.19
CA GLN A 999 -16.04 -44.09 -19.19
C GLN A 999 -17.45 -44.64 -18.84
N ALA A 1000 -17.81 -44.70 -17.56
CA ALA A 1000 -19.17 -45.03 -17.12
C ALA A 1000 -20.18 -43.89 -17.37
N GLY A 1001 -19.74 -42.63 -17.24
CA GLY A 1001 -20.56 -41.44 -17.55
C GLY A 1001 -20.81 -41.25 -19.05
N ALA A 1002 -19.83 -41.55 -19.90
CA ALA A 1002 -19.96 -41.45 -21.36
C ALA A 1002 -20.91 -42.53 -21.95
N ASN A 1003 -20.94 -43.73 -21.36
CA ASN A 1003 -21.87 -44.80 -21.79
C ASN A 1003 -23.32 -44.57 -21.33
N HIS A 1004 -23.55 -43.73 -20.31
CA HIS A 1004 -24.91 -43.41 -19.85
C HIS A 1004 -25.59 -42.32 -20.69
N LEU A 1005 -24.81 -41.41 -21.30
CA LEU A 1005 -25.31 -40.35 -22.18
C LEU A 1005 -25.57 -40.81 -23.63
N GLN A 1006 -25.07 -41.98 -24.06
CA GLN A 1006 -25.44 -42.59 -25.34
C GLN A 1006 -26.70 -43.48 -25.27
N PHE A 1007 -27.16 -43.87 -24.07
CA PHE A 1007 -28.39 -44.67 -23.91
C PHE A 1007 -29.66 -43.83 -23.70
N LEU A 1008 -29.55 -42.54 -23.39
CA LEU A 1008 -30.72 -41.65 -23.22
C LEU A 1008 -31.19 -40.95 -24.50
N ASN A 1009 -30.47 -41.10 -25.63
CA ASN A 1009 -30.82 -40.42 -26.88
C ASN A 1009 -31.52 -41.33 -27.92
N ILE A 1010 -31.95 -42.54 -27.52
CA ILE A 1010 -32.64 -43.52 -28.41
C ILE A 1010 -33.96 -44.05 -27.78
N GLN A 1011 -34.59 -43.31 -26.86
CA GLN A 1011 -35.92 -43.68 -26.30
C GLN A 1011 -36.92 -42.52 -26.24
N GLY A 1012 -36.59 -41.31 -26.73
CA GLY A 1012 -37.47 -40.13 -26.66
C GLY A 1012 -38.34 -39.86 -27.89
N MET A 1013 -38.17 -40.63 -28.99
CA MET A 1013 -38.97 -40.46 -30.20
C MET A 1013 -39.64 -41.77 -30.59
N GLN A 1014 -40.81 -42.07 -29.99
CA GLN A 1014 -41.97 -42.62 -30.69
C GLN A 1014 -43.17 -42.90 -29.75
N LYS A 1015 -44.33 -42.38 -30.19
CA LYS A 1015 -45.74 -42.75 -29.91
C LYS A 1015 -46.37 -42.21 -28.61
N HIS A 1016 -47.25 -41.21 -28.66
CA HIS A 1016 -48.63 -41.09 -29.20
C HIS A 1016 -49.76 -41.53 -28.22
N ASN A 1017 -50.70 -40.58 -28.08
CA ASN A 1017 -52.15 -40.70 -27.92
C ASN A 1017 -52.81 -40.73 -26.53
N MET A 1018 -53.60 -39.67 -26.32
CA MET A 1018 -55.02 -39.61 -25.91
C MET A 1018 -55.43 -40.29 -24.60
N ALA A 1019 -55.89 -39.49 -23.62
CA ALA A 1019 -57.33 -39.26 -23.35
C ALA A 1019 -57.52 -38.40 -22.09
N TYR A 1020 -58.55 -37.53 -22.13
CA TYR A 1020 -59.52 -37.13 -21.09
C TYR A 1020 -59.25 -37.63 -19.65
N ASP A 1021 -59.39 -36.82 -18.60
CA ASP A 1021 -60.65 -36.19 -18.20
C ASP A 1021 -60.43 -35.14 -17.08
N GLU A 1022 -61.40 -34.25 -16.93
CA GLU A 1022 -61.53 -33.21 -15.92
C GLU A 1022 -61.60 -33.80 -14.49
N SER A 1023 -61.10 -33.05 -13.49
CA SER A 1023 -61.96 -32.40 -12.50
C SER A 1023 -61.23 -32.06 -11.17
N THR A 1024 -61.38 -30.79 -10.81
CA THR A 1024 -61.67 -30.27 -9.45
C THR A 1024 -60.60 -30.17 -8.35
N ILE A 1025 -60.37 -28.90 -8.01
CA ILE A 1025 -60.56 -28.28 -6.66
C ILE A 1025 -59.38 -28.31 -5.67
N VAL A 1026 -58.83 -27.09 -5.53
CA VAL A 1026 -58.50 -26.31 -4.30
C VAL A 1026 -57.61 -26.95 -3.24
N GLY A 1027 -56.52 -26.21 -2.95
CA GLY A 1027 -55.69 -26.32 -1.76
C GLY A 1027 -54.43 -25.49 -1.93
#